data_AF-A0A3R7J162-F1
#
_entry.id   AF-A0A3R7J162-F1
#
_cell.length_a   1.000
_cell.length_b   1.000
_cell.length_c   1.000
_cell.angle_alpha   90.00
_cell.angle_beta   90.00
_cell.angle_gamma   90.00
#
_symmetry.space_group_name_H-M   'P 1'
#
loop_
_entity.id
_entity.type
_entity.pdbx_description
1 polymer ?
#
loop_
_entity_poly.entity_id
_entity_poly.type
_entity_poly.pdbx_seq_one_letter_code
_entity_poly.pdbx_strand_id
1 'polypeptide(L)'
;MEATLSVLCSSLQEVATQLSGPLKPEVLTSLHDHREGKLPDAKLGQLAARTIDLLHQVGQLLEPSSVVLADHFLGYLNTKCLCAAVELRIPDLLAQGPRKVAELAELSGAREDRLRQVLRQLHNNGIFAYEPQTDEYRNNHTSELLITDHWTQWHNWVNLYGNEFYDMARGIPPSLRKDATRTPGQIEFDTDQNLFDYFTARGWLPRLHRTLGGGATAQAPGILADYPWEEFSGKAFLDVGGGQGALVAMILRRHPSITGALLDTPRVIERARSLFHTVDGEYADVGDRVPEENLIAGDFLESVPSFEFYTMKWCLHDWNDSKSATVLQNIRTAIRKTPDSRLVVMESILADGRSSRLSRYADLTMMVSADGQERTEAQWRALAGRTGWEIRQIRVLRGAWPCAIEMRPVIHGPKHMMDTVQETPAVIQGDVVFDGRVILYVIKADETSYINYIKPLILAREMHIPHLLSVIDTKDEWFYRIHPERMVPSLRDEDPSTKQEVIVFESTACLQYLADRFDHEGTWTGRTATEKGAVLSWTAYQTAGLGPTAKYWLYFCRGYPNRQNPVQLPRTVEKLHANCLRQWDILEKRLSLPGQNYIALVDRPTLADLSYFPFAMPWMFQFLGVNIQDWPHIQRWSERMLQRPAVKAVLEMAPKIGH
;
A
#
# COMPACT_ATOMS: atom_id res chain seq x y z
N MET A 1 -16.79 35.78 1.55
CA MET A 1 -15.37 35.64 1.94
C MET A 1 -15.10 36.30 3.28
N GLU A 2 -15.25 37.62 3.41
CA GLU A 2 -15.02 38.34 4.68
C GLU A 2 -15.79 37.72 5.87
N ALA A 3 -17.11 37.53 5.74
CA ALA A 3 -17.91 36.88 6.79
C ALA A 3 -17.40 35.47 7.16
N THR A 4 -16.97 34.68 6.17
CA THR A 4 -16.40 33.34 6.39
C THR A 4 -15.09 33.42 7.17
N LEU A 5 -14.20 34.35 6.82
CA LEU A 5 -12.93 34.55 7.50
C LEU A 5 -13.14 35.08 8.93
N SER A 6 -14.08 36.00 9.14
CA SER A 6 -14.40 36.49 10.48
C SER A 6 -14.92 35.38 11.41
N VAL A 7 -15.76 34.49 10.90
CA VAL A 7 -16.23 33.30 11.64
C VAL A 7 -15.05 32.37 11.94
N LEU A 8 -14.23 32.05 10.93
CA LEU A 8 -13.06 31.21 11.11
C LEU A 8 -12.09 31.77 12.16
N CYS A 9 -11.76 33.06 12.10
CA CYS A 9 -10.91 33.73 13.10
C CYS A 9 -11.48 33.61 14.50
N SER A 10 -12.79 33.81 14.66
CA SER A 10 -13.46 33.69 15.97
C SER A 10 -13.39 32.26 16.51
N SER A 11 -13.68 31.27 15.66
CA SER A 11 -13.58 29.85 16.04
C SER A 11 -12.16 29.42 16.37
N LEU A 12 -11.16 29.84 15.59
CA LEU A 12 -9.76 29.53 15.86
C LEU A 12 -9.27 30.20 17.14
N GLN A 13 -9.69 31.43 17.41
CA GLN A 13 -9.36 32.14 18.65
C GLN A 13 -9.95 31.43 19.86
N GLU A 14 -11.20 30.97 19.79
CA GLU A 14 -11.83 30.19 20.85
C GLU A 14 -11.07 28.89 21.10
N VAL A 15 -10.77 28.13 20.05
CA VAL A 15 -10.00 26.88 20.13
C VAL A 15 -8.60 27.13 20.72
N ALA A 16 -7.89 28.15 20.25
CA ALA A 16 -6.56 28.49 20.76
C ALA A 16 -6.61 28.87 22.24
N THR A 17 -7.64 29.60 22.68
CA THR A 17 -7.84 29.99 24.09
C THR A 17 -8.11 28.76 24.97
N GLN A 18 -8.90 27.81 24.49
CA GLN A 18 -9.16 26.55 25.19
C GLN A 18 -7.88 25.71 25.34
N LEU A 19 -7.15 25.50 24.24
CA LEU A 19 -5.94 24.66 24.20
C LEU A 19 -4.75 25.27 24.94
N SER A 20 -4.62 26.60 24.98
CA SER A 20 -3.55 27.30 25.71
C SER A 20 -3.92 27.65 27.15
N GLY A 21 -5.19 27.54 27.53
CA GLY A 21 -5.71 27.81 28.87
C GLY A 21 -6.22 26.52 29.55
N PRO A 22 -7.54 26.33 29.72
CA PRO A 22 -8.12 25.22 30.49
C PRO A 22 -7.64 23.82 30.09
N LEU A 23 -7.48 23.54 28.79
CA LEU A 23 -7.09 22.22 28.28
C LEU A 23 -5.56 22.05 28.18
N LYS A 24 -4.77 23.08 28.46
CA LYS A 24 -3.30 23.01 28.32
C LYS A 24 -2.67 21.84 29.08
N PRO A 25 -3.04 21.54 30.34
CA PRO A 25 -2.48 20.37 31.03
C PRO A 25 -2.79 19.06 30.32
N GLU A 26 -4.02 18.89 29.83
CA GLU A 26 -4.44 17.68 29.10
C GLU A 26 -3.70 17.56 27.76
N VAL A 27 -3.55 18.66 27.01
CA VAL A 27 -2.76 18.68 25.77
C VAL A 27 -1.32 18.23 26.05
N LEU A 28 -0.69 18.77 27.10
CA LEU A 28 0.67 18.38 27.47
C LEU A 28 0.76 16.91 27.86
N THR A 29 -0.14 16.41 28.70
CA THR A 29 -0.09 15.01 29.16
C THR A 29 -0.50 14.00 28.09
N SER A 30 -1.39 14.37 27.18
CA SER A 30 -1.96 13.45 26.18
C SER A 30 -1.22 13.48 24.84
N LEU A 31 -0.56 14.58 24.47
CA LEU A 31 0.11 14.72 23.17
C LEU A 31 1.61 14.99 23.28
N HIS A 32 2.09 15.54 24.41
CA HIS A 32 3.46 16.03 24.56
C HIS A 32 4.14 15.53 25.86
N ASP A 33 3.75 14.35 26.35
CA ASP A 33 4.42 13.72 27.48
C ASP A 33 5.69 13.01 27.00
N HIS A 34 6.83 13.68 27.21
CA HIS A 34 8.14 13.23 26.73
C HIS A 34 8.92 12.41 27.75
N ARG A 35 8.30 12.01 28.88
CA ARG A 35 8.93 11.09 29.82
C ARG A 35 9.23 9.75 29.16
N GLU A 36 10.30 9.10 29.58
CA GLU A 36 10.76 7.85 28.99
C GLU A 36 9.64 6.80 28.94
N GLY A 37 9.44 6.21 27.76
CA GLY A 37 8.42 5.19 27.51
C GLY A 37 6.98 5.70 27.43
N LYS A 38 6.71 7.00 27.62
CA LYS A 38 5.37 7.57 27.43
C LYS A 38 5.07 7.78 25.95
N LEU A 39 3.82 7.52 25.59
CA LEU A 39 3.30 7.65 24.24
C LEU A 39 2.13 8.62 24.22
N PRO A 40 1.94 9.36 23.13
CA PRO A 40 0.73 10.16 22.96
C PRO A 40 -0.51 9.26 22.98
N ASP A 41 -1.64 9.82 23.41
CA ASP A 41 -2.93 9.15 23.31
C ASP A 41 -3.24 8.85 21.83
N ALA A 42 -3.64 7.61 21.54
CA ALA A 42 -3.83 7.16 20.17
C ALA A 42 -4.97 7.88 19.46
N LYS A 43 -6.10 8.08 20.16
CA LYS A 43 -7.30 8.68 19.57
C LYS A 43 -7.13 10.18 19.42
N LEU A 44 -6.65 10.86 20.46
CA LEU A 44 -6.37 12.29 20.42
C LEU A 44 -5.25 12.61 19.42
N GLY A 45 -4.21 11.77 19.33
CA GLY A 45 -3.15 11.93 18.33
C GLY A 45 -3.68 11.89 16.89
N GLN A 46 -4.57 10.94 16.57
CA GLN A 46 -5.22 10.87 15.26
C GLN A 46 -6.10 12.09 14.97
N LEU A 47 -6.89 12.54 15.96
CA LEU A 47 -7.71 13.74 15.83
C LEU A 47 -6.87 15.01 15.66
N ALA A 48 -5.76 15.12 16.39
CA ALA A 48 -4.83 16.23 16.29
C ALA A 48 -4.18 16.26 14.90
N ALA A 49 -3.71 15.12 14.38
CA ALA A 49 -3.16 15.01 13.03
C ALA A 49 -4.16 15.47 11.96
N ARG A 50 -5.41 14.98 12.01
CA ARG A 50 -6.46 15.41 11.08
C ARG A 50 -6.75 16.91 11.18
N THR A 51 -6.76 17.45 12.39
CA THR A 51 -6.96 18.90 12.62
C THR A 51 -5.82 19.71 12.01
N ILE A 52 -4.57 19.28 12.21
CA ILE A 52 -3.37 19.90 11.64
C ILE A 52 -3.43 19.91 10.11
N ASP A 53 -3.86 18.81 9.49
CA ASP A 53 -3.98 18.73 8.04
C ASP A 53 -5.05 19.67 7.49
N LEU A 54 -6.21 19.76 8.15
CA LEU A 54 -7.26 20.72 7.76
C LEU A 54 -6.81 22.17 7.93
N LEU A 55 -6.15 22.50 9.05
CA LEU A 55 -5.59 23.83 9.27
C LEU A 55 -4.53 24.17 8.21
N HIS A 56 -3.69 23.20 7.83
CA HIS A 56 -2.71 23.40 6.78
C HIS A 56 -3.36 23.63 5.42
N GLN A 57 -4.37 22.84 5.05
CA GLN A 57 -5.12 23.03 3.78
C GLN A 57 -5.76 24.42 3.72
N VAL A 58 -6.36 24.87 4.82
CA VAL A 58 -6.92 26.23 4.91
C VAL A 58 -5.80 27.27 4.82
N GLY A 59 -4.68 27.07 5.51
CA GLY A 59 -3.50 27.95 5.43
C GLY A 59 -2.98 28.12 4.00
N GLN A 60 -2.85 27.03 3.25
CA GLN A 60 -2.40 27.05 1.85
C GLN A 60 -3.33 27.87 0.93
N LEU A 61 -4.62 27.99 1.27
CA LEU A 61 -5.56 28.82 0.51
C LEU A 61 -5.48 30.30 0.87
N LEU A 62 -5.05 30.62 2.10
CA LEU A 62 -5.07 31.99 2.64
C LEU A 62 -3.71 32.69 2.59
N GLU A 63 -2.61 31.93 2.63
CA GLU A 63 -1.25 32.47 2.60
C GLU A 63 -0.94 33.11 1.24
N PRO A 64 -0.43 34.36 1.23
CA PRO A 64 0.03 34.98 -0.01
C PRO A 64 1.15 34.16 -0.64
N SER A 65 1.03 33.84 -1.93
CA SER A 65 1.99 32.97 -2.61
C SER A 65 3.44 33.47 -2.56
N SER A 66 3.65 34.80 -2.53
CA SER A 66 4.99 35.38 -2.39
C SER A 66 5.64 35.08 -1.04
N VAL A 67 4.84 34.98 0.04
CA VAL A 67 5.31 34.64 1.38
C VAL A 67 5.65 33.16 1.45
N VAL A 68 4.79 32.30 0.88
CA VAL A 68 5.05 30.85 0.76
C VAL A 68 6.39 30.61 0.06
N LEU A 69 6.65 31.29 -1.06
CA LEU A 69 7.93 31.19 -1.76
C LEU A 69 9.11 31.68 -0.89
N ALA A 70 8.93 32.78 -0.15
CA ALA A 70 9.94 33.31 0.75
C ALA A 70 10.31 32.35 1.88
N ASP A 71 9.32 31.70 2.49
CA ASP A 71 9.55 30.70 3.53
C ASP A 71 10.42 29.54 3.04
N HIS A 72 10.27 29.14 1.77
CA HIS A 72 11.07 28.09 1.18
C HIS A 72 12.51 28.51 0.90
N PHE A 73 12.76 29.65 0.24
CA PHE A 73 14.14 30.06 -0.05
C PHE A 73 14.89 30.62 1.17
N LEU A 74 14.18 31.06 2.21
CA LEU A 74 14.77 31.45 3.51
C LEU A 74 14.80 30.31 4.53
N GLY A 75 14.22 29.15 4.21
CA GLY A 75 14.06 28.03 5.14
C GLY A 75 15.36 27.51 5.75
N TYR A 76 16.50 27.70 5.07
CA TYR A 76 17.82 27.33 5.60
C TYR A 76 18.18 28.07 6.90
N LEU A 77 17.65 29.30 7.09
CA LEU A 77 17.87 30.07 8.31
C LEU A 77 17.26 29.36 9.52
N ASN A 78 16.10 28.71 9.35
CA ASN A 78 15.46 27.93 10.43
C ASN A 78 16.36 26.78 10.87
N THR A 79 16.92 26.02 9.92
CA THR A 79 17.84 24.92 10.19
C THR A 79 19.08 25.38 10.94
N LYS A 80 19.72 26.47 10.48
CA LYS A 80 20.96 26.95 11.09
C LYS A 80 20.72 27.66 12.43
N CYS A 81 19.58 28.31 12.64
CA CYS A 81 19.19 28.81 13.97
C CYS A 81 19.08 27.66 14.98
N LEU A 82 18.47 26.54 14.59
CA LEU A 82 18.34 25.37 15.46
C LEU A 82 19.70 24.75 15.78
N CYS A 83 20.59 24.65 14.79
CA CYS A 83 21.97 24.21 14.99
C CYS A 83 22.70 25.09 16.02
N ALA A 84 22.63 26.41 15.85
CA ALA A 84 23.27 27.36 16.75
C ALA A 84 22.77 27.22 18.19
N ALA A 85 21.47 27.06 18.41
CA ALA A 85 20.92 26.89 19.75
C ALA A 85 21.40 25.60 20.42
N VAL A 86 21.50 24.49 19.68
CA VAL A 86 22.03 23.22 20.18
C VAL A 86 23.53 23.29 20.46
N GLU A 87 24.31 23.87 19.55
CA GLU A 87 25.77 24.02 19.70
C GLU A 87 26.14 24.90 20.90
N LEU A 88 25.38 25.98 21.12
CA LEU A 88 25.54 26.88 22.27
C LEU A 88 24.90 26.33 23.56
N ARG A 89 24.36 25.10 23.53
CA ARG A 89 23.74 24.43 24.69
C ARG A 89 22.62 25.23 25.34
N ILE A 90 21.88 26.02 24.55
CA ILE A 90 20.77 26.84 25.06
C ILE A 90 19.68 25.98 25.74
N PRO A 91 19.26 24.82 25.17
CA PRO A 91 18.29 23.95 25.86
C PRO A 91 18.78 23.51 27.25
N ASP A 92 20.05 23.16 27.40
CA ASP A 92 20.62 22.74 28.68
C ASP A 92 20.69 23.88 29.71
N LEU A 93 21.05 25.09 29.28
CA LEU A 93 21.08 26.27 30.14
C LEU A 93 19.69 26.64 30.64
N LEU A 94 18.66 26.48 29.80
CA LEU A 94 17.26 26.71 30.12
C LEU A 94 16.61 25.57 30.93
N ALA A 95 17.23 24.39 30.98
CA ALA A 95 16.78 23.30 31.87
C ALA A 95 16.96 23.67 33.36
N GLN A 96 17.81 24.65 33.66
CA GLN A 96 18.04 25.17 35.01
C GLN A 96 17.02 26.24 35.43
N GLY A 97 16.14 26.66 34.52
CA GLY A 97 15.13 27.68 34.75
C GLY A 97 15.09 28.74 33.64
N PRO A 98 14.04 29.61 33.64
CA PRO A 98 13.95 30.72 32.71
C PRO A 98 15.13 31.69 32.84
N ARG A 99 15.61 32.24 31.72
CA ARG A 99 16.76 33.15 31.69
C ARG A 99 16.59 34.25 30.66
N LYS A 100 17.18 35.42 30.93
CA LYS A 100 17.31 36.51 29.96
C LYS A 100 18.34 36.19 28.89
N VAL A 101 18.23 36.81 27.72
CA VAL A 101 19.19 36.60 26.62
C VAL A 101 20.61 37.00 27.00
N ALA A 102 20.78 38.05 27.80
CA ALA A 102 22.09 38.49 28.27
C ALA A 102 22.80 37.40 29.09
N GLU A 103 22.07 36.75 30.02
CA GLU A 103 22.61 35.65 30.82
C GLU A 103 22.92 34.42 29.97
N LEU A 104 22.04 34.08 29.02
CA LEU A 104 22.28 32.97 28.10
C LEU A 104 23.52 33.23 27.24
N ALA A 105 23.72 34.47 26.79
CA ALA A 105 24.88 34.87 26.00
C ALA A 105 26.17 34.76 26.81
N GLU A 106 26.18 35.24 28.06
CA GLU A 106 27.32 35.10 28.97
C GLU A 106 27.67 33.62 29.23
N LEU A 107 26.69 32.80 29.56
CA LEU A 107 26.89 31.38 29.90
C LEU A 107 27.30 30.51 28.70
N SER A 108 26.83 30.84 27.50
CA SER A 108 27.15 30.09 26.28
C SER A 108 28.37 30.65 25.52
N GLY A 109 28.88 31.82 25.91
CA GLY A 109 29.91 32.55 25.15
C GLY A 109 29.39 33.15 23.84
N ALA A 110 28.06 33.25 23.66
CA ALA A 110 27.46 33.85 22.49
C ALA A 110 27.47 35.39 22.56
N ARG A 111 27.29 36.02 21.40
CA ARG A 111 26.96 37.45 21.36
C ARG A 111 25.48 37.66 21.60
N GLU A 112 25.13 38.49 22.57
CA GLU A 112 23.72 38.75 22.94
C GLU A 112 22.88 39.23 21.74
N ASP A 113 23.40 40.19 20.96
CA ASP A 113 22.69 40.78 19.81
C ASP A 113 22.30 39.72 18.77
N ARG A 114 23.19 38.74 18.54
CA ARG A 114 22.98 37.64 17.59
C ARG A 114 22.12 36.53 18.16
N LEU A 115 22.37 36.14 19.40
CA LEU A 115 21.56 35.14 20.09
C LEU A 115 20.09 35.58 20.16
N ARG A 116 19.84 36.87 20.39
CA ARG A 116 18.48 37.44 20.38
C ARG A 116 17.77 37.25 19.03
N GLN A 117 18.47 37.36 17.90
CA GLN A 117 17.90 37.12 16.57
C GLN A 117 17.53 35.63 16.39
N VAL A 118 18.44 34.73 16.79
CA VAL A 118 18.23 33.28 16.72
C VAL A 118 17.04 32.85 17.59
N LEU A 119 17.01 33.26 18.86
CA LEU A 119 15.94 32.87 19.78
C LEU A 119 14.58 33.43 19.38
N ARG A 120 14.53 34.62 18.78
CA ARG A 120 13.29 35.17 18.23
C ARG A 120 12.74 34.28 17.11
N GLN A 121 13.59 33.82 16.20
CA GLN A 121 13.16 32.94 15.12
C GLN A 121 12.66 31.59 15.66
N LEU A 122 13.41 30.98 16.58
CA LEU A 122 13.05 29.69 17.16
C LEU A 122 11.73 29.76 17.96
N HIS A 123 11.55 30.80 18.77
CA HIS A 123 10.31 30.99 19.54
C HIS A 123 9.08 31.12 18.63
N ASN A 124 9.18 31.93 17.56
CA ASN A 124 8.07 32.07 16.59
C ASN A 124 7.79 30.78 15.81
N ASN A 125 8.78 29.89 15.70
CA ASN A 125 8.61 28.55 15.13
C ASN A 125 8.15 27.49 16.15
N GLY A 126 7.80 27.90 17.38
CA GLY A 126 7.32 27.00 18.44
C GLY A 126 8.43 26.24 19.18
N ILE A 127 9.67 26.71 19.11
CA ILE A 127 10.83 26.15 19.82
C ILE A 127 11.27 27.17 20.86
N PHE A 128 11.18 26.83 22.15
CA PHE A 128 11.22 27.75 23.30
C PHE A 128 9.95 28.59 23.48
N ALA A 129 9.69 28.97 24.72
CA ALA A 129 8.71 29.99 25.06
C ALA A 129 9.43 31.27 25.52
N TYR A 130 8.83 32.42 25.23
CA TYR A 130 9.33 33.74 25.59
C TYR A 130 8.27 34.50 26.39
N GLU A 131 8.69 35.17 27.46
CA GLU A 131 7.86 36.00 28.33
C GLU A 131 8.22 37.48 28.13
N PRO A 132 7.43 38.25 27.36
CA PRO A 132 7.74 39.65 27.08
C PRO A 132 7.86 40.55 28.31
N GLN A 133 7.12 40.23 29.38
CA GLN A 133 7.05 41.00 30.61
C GLN A 133 8.35 40.93 31.41
N THR A 134 9.05 39.79 31.34
CA THR A 134 10.32 39.56 32.07
C THR A 134 11.55 39.54 31.16
N ASP A 135 11.37 39.56 29.83
CA ASP A 135 12.42 39.34 28.80
C ASP A 135 13.14 37.98 29.00
N GLU A 136 12.39 36.97 29.44
CA GLU A 136 12.94 35.64 29.74
C GLU A 136 12.52 34.61 28.70
N TYR A 137 13.45 33.74 28.34
CA TYR A 137 13.21 32.52 27.59
C TYR A 137 13.13 31.34 28.54
N ARG A 138 12.33 30.34 28.19
CA ARG A 138 12.24 29.05 28.89
C ARG A 138 12.09 27.92 27.87
N ASN A 139 12.47 26.72 28.27
CA ASN A 139 12.13 25.54 27.48
C ASN A 139 10.61 25.36 27.39
N ASN A 140 10.16 24.88 26.24
CA ASN A 140 8.80 24.36 26.03
C ASN A 140 8.88 22.86 25.72
N HIS A 141 7.73 22.20 25.57
CA HIS A 141 7.70 20.75 25.29
C HIS A 141 8.56 20.35 24.07
N THR A 142 8.70 21.23 23.07
CA THR A 142 9.51 20.96 21.87
C THR A 142 11.00 21.11 22.14
N SER A 143 11.42 22.16 22.86
CA SER A 143 12.85 22.41 23.10
C SER A 143 13.42 21.56 24.22
N GLU A 144 12.60 21.00 25.12
CA GLU A 144 13.03 19.99 26.11
C GLU A 144 13.65 18.75 25.44
N LEU A 145 13.14 18.36 24.28
CA LEU A 145 13.67 17.24 23.47
C LEU A 145 15.12 17.48 22.98
N LEU A 146 15.59 18.72 23.02
CA LEU A 146 16.94 19.11 22.58
C LEU A 146 17.96 19.15 23.73
N ILE A 147 17.55 18.90 24.97
CA ILE A 147 18.47 18.79 26.10
C ILE A 147 19.44 17.62 25.84
N THR A 148 20.72 17.83 26.16
CA THR A 148 21.80 16.87 25.83
C THR A 148 21.55 15.51 26.48
N ASP A 149 21.08 15.48 27.73
CA ASP A 149 20.83 14.25 28.48
C ASP A 149 19.39 13.71 28.30
N HIS A 150 18.59 14.30 27.42
CA HIS A 150 17.24 13.78 27.14
C HIS A 150 17.31 12.39 26.49
N TRP A 151 16.55 11.41 26.99
CA TRP A 151 16.66 10.00 26.59
C TRP A 151 16.48 9.74 25.08
N THR A 152 15.75 10.60 24.36
CA THR A 152 15.56 10.50 22.90
C THR A 152 16.72 11.05 22.07
N GLN A 153 17.61 11.83 22.67
CA GLN A 153 18.85 12.30 22.05
C GLN A 153 18.67 13.05 20.71
N TRP A 154 17.55 13.79 20.53
CA TRP A 154 17.22 14.47 19.25
C TRP A 154 18.20 15.57 18.84
N HIS A 155 18.98 16.12 19.78
CA HIS A 155 20.05 17.08 19.48
C HIS A 155 21.12 16.52 18.52
N ASN A 156 21.36 15.20 18.52
CA ASN A 156 22.28 14.55 17.59
C ASN A 156 21.80 14.67 16.13
N TRP A 157 20.49 14.62 15.91
CA TRP A 157 19.86 14.79 14.59
C TRP A 157 20.02 16.22 14.10
N VAL A 158 19.77 17.21 14.97
CA VAL A 158 19.95 18.63 14.62
C VAL A 158 21.34 18.88 14.08
N ASN A 159 22.36 18.38 14.76
CA ASN A 159 23.73 18.63 14.33
C ASN A 159 24.04 17.92 13.00
N LEU A 160 23.73 16.63 12.86
CA LEU A 160 24.14 15.85 11.67
C LEU A 160 23.36 16.26 10.42
N TYR A 161 22.04 16.39 10.56
CA TYR A 161 21.19 16.74 9.42
C TYR A 161 21.28 18.22 9.07
N GLY A 162 21.49 19.07 10.08
CA GLY A 162 21.67 20.50 9.88
C GLY A 162 23.04 20.87 9.31
N ASN A 163 24.00 19.94 9.23
CA ASN A 163 25.33 20.16 8.66
C ASN A 163 25.62 19.20 7.50
N GLU A 164 26.02 17.95 7.75
CA GLU A 164 26.48 17.05 6.69
C GLU A 164 25.41 16.73 5.64
N PHE A 165 24.18 16.37 6.05
CA PHE A 165 23.10 16.14 5.07
C PHE A 165 22.60 17.44 4.43
N TYR A 166 22.63 18.55 5.17
CA TYR A 166 22.33 19.87 4.64
C TYR A 166 23.27 20.22 3.48
N ASP A 167 24.56 19.89 3.62
CA ASP A 167 25.54 20.09 2.57
C ASP A 167 25.25 19.20 1.36
N MET A 168 25.02 17.90 1.58
CA MET A 168 24.67 16.95 0.51
C MET A 168 23.46 17.40 -0.33
N ALA A 169 22.47 18.05 0.30
CA ALA A 169 21.27 18.53 -0.38
C ALA A 169 21.56 19.60 -1.46
N ARG A 170 22.73 20.25 -1.45
CA ARG A 170 23.15 21.16 -2.53
C ARG A 170 23.29 20.46 -3.88
N GLY A 171 23.53 19.15 -3.88
CA GLY A 171 23.59 18.33 -5.09
C GLY A 171 22.23 17.99 -5.71
N ILE A 172 21.10 18.36 -5.10
CA ILE A 172 19.76 18.00 -5.62
C ILE A 172 19.52 18.59 -7.02
N PRO A 173 19.67 19.91 -7.28
CA PRO A 173 19.41 20.44 -8.62
C PRO A 173 20.20 19.78 -9.75
N PRO A 174 21.53 19.55 -9.63
CA PRO A 174 22.27 18.84 -10.67
C PRO A 174 21.92 17.34 -10.78
N SER A 175 21.48 16.67 -9.70
CA SER A 175 21.09 15.25 -9.75
C SER A 175 19.78 15.00 -10.52
N LEU A 176 18.96 16.02 -10.73
CA LEU A 176 17.69 15.91 -11.47
C LEU A 176 17.86 15.92 -12.99
N ARG A 177 19.09 16.08 -13.50
CA ARG A 177 19.36 16.02 -14.95
C ARG A 177 19.24 14.58 -15.44
N LYS A 178 18.73 14.40 -16.67
CA LYS A 178 18.43 13.09 -17.26
C LYS A 178 19.65 12.14 -17.32
N ASP A 179 20.85 12.71 -17.43
CA ASP A 179 22.13 12.01 -17.52
C ASP A 179 22.86 11.87 -16.17
N ALA A 180 22.27 12.37 -15.07
CA ALA A 180 22.85 12.22 -13.75
C ALA A 180 22.80 10.75 -13.29
N THR A 181 23.94 10.26 -12.79
CA THR A 181 24.10 8.88 -12.28
C THR A 181 24.57 8.84 -10.82
N ARG A 182 25.07 9.96 -10.31
CA ARG A 182 25.52 10.14 -8.92
C ARG A 182 24.37 10.71 -8.07
N THR A 183 24.33 10.31 -6.80
CA THR A 183 23.40 10.92 -5.82
C THR A 183 23.78 12.39 -5.54
N PRO A 184 22.86 13.22 -5.01
CA PRO A 184 23.17 14.57 -4.55
C PRO A 184 24.41 14.65 -3.65
N GLY A 185 24.56 13.76 -2.67
CA GLY A 185 25.74 13.75 -1.80
C GLY A 185 27.03 13.45 -2.54
N GLN A 186 27.01 12.53 -3.51
CA GLN A 186 28.16 12.21 -4.35
C GLN A 186 28.54 13.37 -5.28
N ILE A 187 27.56 14.10 -5.80
CA ILE A 187 27.79 15.29 -6.63
C ILE A 187 28.41 16.40 -5.78
N GLU A 188 27.82 16.72 -4.64
CA GLU A 188 28.28 17.81 -3.77
C GLU A 188 29.71 17.57 -3.26
N PHE A 189 30.01 16.34 -2.84
CA PHE A 189 31.32 16.00 -2.30
C PHE A 189 32.33 15.55 -3.35
N ASP A 190 31.94 15.56 -4.63
CA ASP A 190 32.71 15.07 -5.77
C ASP A 190 33.41 13.72 -5.49
N THR A 191 32.58 12.70 -5.24
CA THR A 191 33.05 11.36 -4.89
C THR A 191 32.21 10.27 -5.55
N ASP A 192 32.83 9.12 -5.82
CA ASP A 192 32.14 7.91 -6.27
C ASP A 192 31.87 6.93 -5.11
N GLN A 193 32.31 7.26 -3.89
CA GLN A 193 32.06 6.46 -2.71
C GLN A 193 30.57 6.47 -2.34
N ASN A 194 30.08 5.38 -1.77
CA ASN A 194 28.79 5.40 -1.08
C ASN A 194 28.89 6.19 0.23
N LEU A 195 27.75 6.47 0.85
CA LEU A 195 27.67 7.26 2.09
C LEU A 195 28.58 6.72 3.20
N PHE A 196 28.53 5.41 3.45
CA PHE A 196 29.25 4.79 4.56
C PHE A 196 30.76 4.84 4.37
N ASP A 197 31.25 4.56 3.17
CA ASP A 197 32.67 4.65 2.84
C ASP A 197 33.18 6.08 2.96
N TYR A 198 32.42 7.04 2.43
CA TYR A 198 32.76 8.46 2.53
C TYR A 198 32.76 8.95 4.00
N PHE A 199 31.73 8.60 4.77
CA PHE A 199 31.65 8.98 6.19
C PHE A 199 32.74 8.32 7.03
N THR A 200 33.15 7.10 6.67
CA THR A 200 34.30 6.43 7.31
C THR A 200 35.58 7.20 7.01
N ALA A 201 35.85 7.51 5.74
CA ALA A 201 37.04 8.26 5.32
C ALA A 201 37.11 9.66 5.95
N ARG A 202 35.97 10.30 6.20
CA ARG A 202 35.87 11.60 6.88
C ARG A 202 35.90 11.54 8.41
N GLY A 203 35.80 10.35 9.00
CA GLY A 203 35.68 10.19 10.46
C GLY A 203 34.29 10.57 11.02
N TRP A 204 33.27 10.66 10.17
CA TRP A 204 31.90 11.03 10.55
C TRP A 204 31.03 9.82 10.90
N LEU A 205 31.46 8.60 10.59
CA LEU A 205 30.71 7.38 10.87
C LEU A 205 30.27 7.22 12.35
N PRO A 206 31.11 7.49 13.37
CA PRO A 206 30.67 7.38 14.76
C PRO A 206 29.51 8.32 15.11
N ARG A 207 29.47 9.48 14.45
CA ARG A 207 28.42 10.48 14.63
C ARG A 207 27.11 10.03 13.99
N LEU A 208 27.17 9.47 12.78
CA LEU A 208 26.02 8.83 12.13
C LEU A 208 25.45 7.72 13.02
N HIS A 209 26.28 6.81 13.53
CA HIS A 209 25.84 5.73 14.42
C HIS A 209 25.16 6.26 15.68
N ARG A 210 25.71 7.30 16.32
CA ARG A 210 25.10 7.92 17.51
C ARG A 210 23.73 8.53 17.20
N THR A 211 23.61 9.24 16.09
CA THR A 211 22.34 9.85 15.66
C THR A 211 21.27 8.78 15.39
N LEU A 212 21.62 7.76 14.61
CA LEU A 212 20.69 6.65 14.30
C LEU A 212 20.31 5.86 15.55
N GLY A 213 21.27 5.61 16.46
CA GLY A 213 21.01 4.94 17.75
C GLY A 213 20.03 5.72 18.62
N GLY A 214 20.21 7.03 18.78
CA GLY A 214 19.27 7.89 19.50
C GLY A 214 17.86 7.87 18.91
N GLY A 215 17.76 7.90 17.57
CA GLY A 215 16.49 7.77 16.87
C GLY A 215 15.83 6.40 17.06
N ALA A 216 16.60 5.32 17.12
CA ALA A 216 16.08 3.99 17.41
C ALA A 216 15.50 3.92 18.83
N THR A 217 16.21 4.46 19.82
CA THR A 217 15.73 4.57 21.21
C THR A 217 14.46 5.40 21.28
N ALA A 218 14.42 6.58 20.66
CA ALA A 218 13.26 7.47 20.72
C ALA A 218 11.96 6.85 20.16
N GLN A 219 12.08 5.98 19.16
CA GLN A 219 10.95 5.35 18.48
C GLN A 219 10.56 3.99 19.11
N ALA A 220 11.41 3.45 19.99
CA ALA A 220 11.23 2.18 20.68
C ALA A 220 9.86 1.98 21.33
N PRO A 221 9.33 2.94 22.13
CA PRO A 221 8.11 2.71 22.89
C PRO A 221 6.90 2.44 21.97
N GLY A 222 6.82 3.15 20.85
CA GLY A 222 5.73 3.01 19.88
C GLY A 222 5.75 1.68 19.16
N ILE A 223 6.94 1.29 18.69
CA ILE A 223 7.17 0.01 18.02
C ILE A 223 6.75 -1.14 18.94
N LEU A 224 7.12 -1.08 20.22
CA LEU A 224 6.80 -2.10 21.22
C LEU A 224 5.33 -2.12 21.64
N ALA A 225 4.65 -0.98 21.66
CA ALA A 225 3.30 -0.86 22.19
C ALA A 225 2.19 -1.09 21.16
N ASP A 226 2.41 -0.68 19.90
CA ASP A 226 1.34 -0.59 18.91
C ASP A 226 1.30 -1.77 17.91
N TYR A 227 2.35 -2.60 17.90
CA TYR A 227 2.35 -3.87 17.15
C TYR A 227 2.11 -5.06 18.10
N PRO A 228 1.27 -6.05 17.72
CA PRO A 228 0.89 -7.17 18.59
C PRO A 228 1.97 -8.25 18.67
N TRP A 229 3.11 -7.92 19.31
CA TRP A 229 4.24 -8.83 19.48
C TRP A 229 3.92 -10.08 20.28
N GLU A 230 2.89 -10.06 21.14
CA GLU A 230 2.40 -11.22 21.87
C GLU A 230 2.01 -12.40 20.97
N GLU A 231 1.65 -12.13 19.71
CA GLU A 231 1.36 -13.17 18.73
C GLU A 231 2.61 -13.99 18.32
N PHE A 232 3.81 -13.55 18.71
CA PHE A 232 5.08 -14.24 18.48
C PHE A 232 5.52 -15.05 19.72
N SER A 233 4.70 -15.08 20.78
CA SER A 233 5.04 -15.76 22.04
C SER A 233 5.40 -17.23 21.83
N GLY A 234 6.53 -17.65 22.39
CA GLY A 234 7.05 -19.02 22.26
C GLY A 234 7.66 -19.33 20.89
N LYS A 235 7.90 -18.32 20.05
CA LYS A 235 8.42 -18.45 18.69
C LYS A 235 9.71 -17.65 18.52
N ALA A 236 10.46 -18.03 17.49
CA ALA A 236 11.61 -17.27 16.99
C ALA A 236 11.19 -16.39 15.80
N PHE A 237 11.70 -15.17 15.73
CA PHE A 237 11.62 -14.34 14.50
C PHE A 237 13.01 -13.98 14.00
N LEU A 238 13.13 -13.79 12.69
CA LEU A 238 14.35 -13.31 12.05
C LEU A 238 14.23 -11.84 11.67
N ASP A 239 15.10 -11.00 12.21
CA ASP A 239 15.28 -9.63 11.75
C ASP A 239 16.28 -9.59 10.59
N VAL A 240 15.78 -9.26 9.39
CA VAL A 240 16.56 -9.21 8.14
C VAL A 240 17.11 -7.80 7.97
N GLY A 241 18.43 -7.68 7.82
CA GLY A 241 19.10 -6.38 7.83
C GLY A 241 19.02 -5.71 9.21
N GLY A 242 18.94 -6.50 10.29
CA GLY A 242 18.69 -5.97 11.64
C GLY A 242 19.87 -5.22 12.27
N GLY A 243 20.96 -5.02 11.52
CA GLY A 243 22.13 -4.28 11.96
C GLY A 243 22.78 -4.92 13.18
N GLN A 244 23.05 -4.13 14.21
CA GLN A 244 23.68 -4.61 15.45
C GLN A 244 22.69 -5.31 16.42
N GLY A 245 21.41 -5.47 16.04
CA GLY A 245 20.42 -6.24 16.81
C GLY A 245 19.61 -5.44 17.84
N ALA A 246 19.64 -4.11 17.80
CA ALA A 246 18.92 -3.26 18.76
C ALA A 246 17.40 -3.50 18.76
N LEU A 247 16.79 -3.71 17.57
CA LEU A 247 15.35 -4.03 17.46
C LEU A 247 15.05 -5.37 18.13
N VAL A 248 15.85 -6.40 17.85
CA VAL A 248 15.75 -7.73 18.46
C VAL A 248 15.84 -7.61 19.97
N ALA A 249 16.89 -6.99 20.50
CA ALA A 249 17.10 -6.87 21.95
C ALA A 249 15.93 -6.15 22.64
N MET A 250 15.42 -5.09 22.04
CA MET A 250 14.29 -4.33 22.55
C MET A 250 13.00 -5.15 22.62
N ILE A 251 12.66 -5.90 21.57
CA ILE A 251 11.48 -6.80 21.55
C ILE A 251 11.64 -7.88 22.62
N LEU A 252 12.82 -8.50 22.69
CA LEU A 252 13.10 -9.56 23.65
C LEU A 252 13.00 -9.07 25.10
N ARG A 253 13.49 -7.87 25.43
CA ARG A 253 13.34 -7.28 26.78
C ARG A 253 11.87 -7.12 27.18
N ARG A 254 11.01 -6.73 26.24
CA ARG A 254 9.57 -6.51 26.48
C ARG A 254 8.74 -7.79 26.48
N HIS A 255 9.17 -8.81 25.75
CA HIS A 255 8.46 -10.07 25.53
C HIS A 255 9.37 -11.27 25.87
N PRO A 256 9.38 -11.73 27.14
CA PRO A 256 10.30 -12.76 27.63
C PRO A 256 10.18 -14.12 26.94
N SER A 257 9.02 -14.45 26.36
CA SER A 257 8.74 -15.74 25.71
C SER A 257 9.20 -15.82 24.25
N ILE A 258 9.66 -14.71 23.66
CA ILE A 258 10.15 -14.66 22.28
C ILE A 258 11.64 -14.99 22.26
N THR A 259 12.11 -15.64 21.21
CA THR A 259 13.53 -15.76 20.86
C THR A 259 13.84 -15.01 19.56
N GLY A 260 15.07 -14.55 19.42
CA GLY A 260 15.50 -13.71 18.30
C GLY A 260 16.46 -14.44 17.36
N ALA A 261 16.46 -14.01 16.12
CA ALA A 261 17.48 -14.27 15.13
C ALA A 261 17.76 -13.00 14.33
N LEU A 262 18.97 -12.93 13.78
CA LEU A 262 19.47 -11.76 13.06
C LEU A 262 20.17 -12.23 11.78
N LEU A 263 19.82 -11.63 10.65
CA LEU A 263 20.54 -11.79 9.39
C LEU A 263 21.12 -10.45 8.96
N ASP A 264 22.44 -10.40 8.76
CA ASP A 264 23.14 -9.24 8.20
C ASP A 264 24.48 -9.69 7.59
N THR A 265 25.23 -8.74 7.03
CA THR A 265 26.56 -8.97 6.48
C THR A 265 27.53 -9.56 7.52
N PRO A 266 28.57 -10.30 7.10
CA PRO A 266 29.49 -10.97 8.03
C PRO A 266 30.12 -10.03 9.08
N ARG A 267 30.54 -8.83 8.66
CA ARG A 267 31.14 -7.83 9.55
C ARG A 267 30.16 -7.32 10.60
N VAL A 268 28.90 -7.14 10.23
CA VAL A 268 27.85 -6.68 11.16
C VAL A 268 27.50 -7.78 12.15
N ILE A 269 27.41 -9.04 11.70
CA ILE A 269 27.11 -10.19 12.56
C ILE A 269 28.23 -10.47 13.56
N GLU A 270 29.50 -10.30 13.18
CA GLU A 270 30.63 -10.38 14.12
C GLU A 270 30.47 -9.34 15.25
N ARG A 271 30.09 -8.11 14.90
CA ARG A 271 29.80 -7.07 15.89
C ARG A 271 28.59 -7.43 16.76
N ALA A 272 27.49 -7.90 16.17
CA ALA A 272 26.31 -8.32 16.92
C ALA A 272 26.64 -9.45 17.92
N ARG A 273 27.46 -10.44 17.51
CA ARG A 273 27.93 -11.51 18.41
C ARG A 273 28.65 -10.94 19.63
N SER A 274 29.49 -9.92 19.45
CA SER A 274 30.15 -9.25 20.58
C SER A 274 29.14 -8.56 21.52
N LEU A 275 28.05 -8.00 21.00
CA LEU A 275 27.04 -7.30 21.79
C LEU A 275 26.11 -8.24 22.56
N PHE A 276 25.79 -9.42 22.02
CA PHE A 276 24.91 -10.40 22.67
C PHE A 276 25.65 -11.40 23.59
N HIS A 277 26.91 -11.76 23.28
CA HIS A 277 27.56 -12.91 23.93
C HIS A 277 28.86 -12.60 24.69
N THR A 278 29.27 -11.33 24.78
CA THR A 278 30.37 -10.96 25.69
C THR A 278 29.82 -10.48 27.04
N VAL A 279 30.62 -10.62 28.09
CA VAL A 279 30.23 -10.23 29.47
C VAL A 279 29.84 -8.75 29.54
N ASP A 280 30.54 -7.89 28.80
CA ASP A 280 30.28 -6.44 28.75
C ASP A 280 29.44 -6.02 27.53
N GLY A 281 28.79 -6.98 26.87
CA GLY A 281 27.95 -6.74 25.71
C GLY A 281 26.67 -5.98 26.06
N GLU A 282 26.28 -5.00 25.23
CA GLU A 282 25.11 -4.15 25.45
C GLU A 282 23.78 -4.95 25.55
N TYR A 283 23.73 -6.13 24.93
CA TYR A 283 22.56 -7.01 24.86
C TYR A 283 22.79 -8.36 25.56
N ALA A 284 23.82 -8.45 26.41
CA ALA A 284 24.14 -9.67 27.15
C ALA A 284 22.97 -10.13 28.04
N ASP A 285 22.14 -9.21 28.52
CA ASP A 285 20.93 -9.49 29.32
C ASP A 285 19.87 -10.32 28.58
N VAL A 286 19.93 -10.36 27.25
CA VAL A 286 19.02 -11.16 26.40
C VAL A 286 19.75 -12.15 25.49
N GLY A 287 21.08 -12.27 25.62
CA GLY A 287 21.93 -13.11 24.77
C GLY A 287 21.49 -14.57 24.71
N ASP A 288 21.05 -15.15 25.84
CA ASP A 288 20.56 -16.53 25.90
C ASP A 288 19.34 -16.81 25.00
N ARG A 289 18.63 -15.75 24.57
CA ARG A 289 17.46 -15.84 23.68
C ARG A 289 17.77 -15.49 22.23
N VAL A 290 19.04 -15.21 21.92
CA VAL A 290 19.57 -15.09 20.56
C VAL A 290 20.71 -16.10 20.44
N PRO A 291 20.42 -17.39 20.21
CA PRO A 291 21.45 -18.41 20.09
C PRO A 291 22.53 -18.04 19.05
N GLU A 292 23.76 -18.48 19.26
CA GLU A 292 24.88 -18.14 18.37
C GLU A 292 24.66 -18.56 16.91
N GLU A 293 23.90 -19.64 16.69
CA GLU A 293 23.46 -20.14 15.39
C GLU A 293 22.37 -19.28 14.73
N ASN A 294 21.68 -18.46 15.51
CA ASN A 294 20.67 -17.50 15.06
C ASN A 294 21.28 -16.13 14.74
N LEU A 295 22.60 -15.95 14.90
CA LEU A 295 23.37 -14.83 14.38
C LEU A 295 23.96 -15.20 13.02
N ILE A 296 23.21 -14.90 11.96
CA ILE A 296 23.39 -15.48 10.62
C ILE A 296 24.08 -14.46 9.72
N ALA A 297 25.34 -14.74 9.37
CA ALA A 297 26.09 -13.96 8.38
C ALA A 297 25.64 -14.33 6.96
N GLY A 298 25.20 -13.35 6.17
CA GLY A 298 24.78 -13.57 4.80
C GLY A 298 24.37 -12.30 4.06
N ASP A 299 23.89 -12.48 2.83
CA ASP A 299 23.32 -11.43 1.99
C ASP A 299 21.87 -11.77 1.66
N PHE A 300 20.93 -10.94 2.11
CA PHE A 300 19.51 -11.12 1.86
C PHE A 300 19.11 -10.93 0.38
N LEU A 301 19.98 -10.32 -0.44
CA LEU A 301 19.81 -10.25 -1.91
C LEU A 301 20.08 -11.61 -2.57
N GLU A 302 20.83 -12.48 -1.91
CA GLU A 302 21.10 -13.84 -2.39
C GLU A 302 20.13 -14.85 -1.78
N SER A 303 20.04 -14.91 -0.44
CA SER A 303 19.18 -15.87 0.24
C SER A 303 18.85 -15.46 1.67
N VAL A 304 17.78 -16.04 2.22
CA VAL A 304 17.32 -15.81 3.60
C VAL A 304 17.01 -17.17 4.24
N PRO A 305 17.39 -17.42 5.50
CA PRO A 305 17.10 -18.67 6.20
C PRO A 305 15.60 -18.81 6.53
N SER A 306 15.12 -20.05 6.68
CA SER A 306 13.70 -20.35 6.84
C SER A 306 13.19 -20.15 8.28
N PHE A 307 12.30 -19.18 8.46
CA PHE A 307 11.60 -18.82 9.69
C PHE A 307 10.09 -18.71 9.44
N GLU A 308 9.30 -18.66 10.52
CA GLU A 308 7.86 -18.41 10.47
C GLU A 308 7.56 -16.90 10.45
N PHE A 309 8.35 -16.13 11.21
CA PHE A 309 8.18 -14.69 11.35
C PHE A 309 9.45 -13.96 10.96
N TYR A 310 9.28 -12.88 10.21
CA TYR A 310 10.36 -12.00 9.80
C TYR A 310 10.02 -10.56 10.17
N THR A 311 11.06 -9.80 10.51
CA THR A 311 11.00 -8.34 10.58
C THR A 311 12.05 -7.76 9.65
N MET A 312 11.80 -6.55 9.16
CA MET A 312 12.77 -5.77 8.39
C MET A 312 12.47 -4.30 8.62
N LYS A 313 13.43 -3.53 9.13
CA LYS A 313 13.23 -2.12 9.51
C LYS A 313 14.25 -1.24 8.83
N TRP A 314 13.79 -0.19 8.12
CA TRP A 314 14.67 0.78 7.44
C TRP A 314 15.73 0.08 6.58
N CYS A 315 15.28 -0.77 5.65
CA CYS A 315 16.15 -1.49 4.73
C CYS A 315 15.63 -1.45 3.29
N LEU A 316 14.33 -1.67 3.09
CA LEU A 316 13.76 -1.72 1.74
C LEU A 316 13.65 -0.33 1.11
N HIS A 317 13.77 0.74 1.90
CA HIS A 317 13.87 2.11 1.42
C HIS A 317 15.24 2.49 0.82
N ASP A 318 16.31 1.75 1.14
CA ASP A 318 17.64 1.97 0.56
C ASP A 318 17.72 1.52 -0.91
N TRP A 319 16.69 0.81 -1.37
CA TRP A 319 16.69 0.11 -2.65
C TRP A 319 15.54 0.54 -3.54
N ASN A 320 15.83 0.58 -4.84
CA ASN A 320 14.80 0.66 -5.86
C ASN A 320 13.92 -0.61 -5.91
N ASP A 321 12.83 -0.48 -6.64
CA ASP A 321 11.78 -1.49 -6.77
C ASP A 321 12.24 -2.87 -7.27
N SER A 322 13.25 -2.92 -8.13
CA SER A 322 13.78 -4.19 -8.65
C SER A 322 14.50 -4.96 -7.55
N LYS A 323 15.38 -4.27 -6.80
CA LYS A 323 16.14 -4.90 -5.71
C LYS A 323 15.24 -5.23 -4.51
N SER A 324 14.33 -4.33 -4.14
CA SER A 324 13.34 -4.63 -3.09
C SER A 324 12.48 -5.84 -3.46
N ALA A 325 12.14 -6.03 -4.74
CA ALA A 325 11.42 -7.21 -5.18
C ALA A 325 12.25 -8.50 -5.02
N THR A 326 13.55 -8.47 -5.32
CA THR A 326 14.46 -9.60 -5.05
C THR A 326 14.46 -9.99 -3.59
N VAL A 327 14.62 -9.02 -2.68
CA VAL A 327 14.61 -9.28 -1.22
C VAL A 327 13.29 -9.92 -0.78
N LEU A 328 12.16 -9.33 -1.17
CA LEU A 328 10.84 -9.85 -0.84
C LEU A 328 10.62 -11.26 -1.40
N GLN A 329 11.12 -11.56 -2.61
CA GLN A 329 11.03 -12.88 -3.22
C GLN A 329 11.91 -13.93 -2.52
N ASN A 330 13.08 -13.53 -2.03
CA ASN A 330 13.96 -14.41 -1.25
C ASN A 330 13.30 -14.77 0.09
N ILE A 331 12.76 -13.78 0.81
CA ILE A 331 11.99 -14.03 2.03
C ILE A 331 10.74 -14.87 1.71
N ARG A 332 10.05 -14.59 0.59
CA ARG A 332 8.86 -15.34 0.16
C ARG A 332 9.17 -16.82 -0.08
N THR A 333 10.35 -17.11 -0.60
CA THR A 333 10.82 -18.48 -0.87
C THR A 333 11.20 -19.19 0.42
N ALA A 334 11.83 -18.47 1.36
CA ALA A 334 12.33 -19.01 2.61
C ALA A 334 11.25 -19.22 3.69
N ILE A 335 10.25 -18.34 3.73
CA ILE A 335 9.24 -18.32 4.79
C ILE A 335 8.48 -19.64 4.87
N ARG A 336 8.38 -20.18 6.10
CA ARG A 336 7.51 -21.31 6.40
C ARG A 336 6.08 -20.87 6.12
N LYS A 337 5.25 -21.71 5.49
CA LYS A 337 3.89 -21.32 5.09
C LYS A 337 2.89 -21.80 6.15
N THR A 338 2.82 -21.11 7.28
CA THR A 338 1.77 -21.30 8.31
C THR A 338 0.72 -20.19 8.20
N PRO A 339 -0.50 -20.37 8.76
CA PRO A 339 -1.50 -19.29 8.81
C PRO A 339 -0.99 -18.03 9.51
N ASP A 340 -0.08 -18.19 10.46
CA ASP A 340 0.49 -17.09 11.25
C ASP A 340 1.76 -16.52 10.66
N SER A 341 2.30 -17.11 9.59
CA SER A 341 3.54 -16.63 8.98
C SER A 341 3.37 -15.23 8.40
N ARG A 342 4.38 -14.39 8.62
CA ARG A 342 4.38 -13.00 8.14
C ARG A 342 5.76 -12.39 8.09
N LEU A 343 5.88 -11.40 7.23
CA LEU A 343 6.95 -10.41 7.25
C LEU A 343 6.37 -9.09 7.76
N VAL A 344 6.99 -8.49 8.77
CA VAL A 344 6.65 -7.15 9.27
C VAL A 344 7.70 -6.18 8.77
N VAL A 345 7.33 -5.39 7.76
CA VAL A 345 8.19 -4.33 7.24
C VAL A 345 7.92 -3.05 8.02
N MET A 346 8.93 -2.47 8.65
CA MET A 346 8.86 -1.21 9.37
C MET A 346 9.52 -0.11 8.54
N GLU A 347 8.70 0.56 7.74
CA GLU A 347 9.13 1.60 6.79
C GLU A 347 8.13 2.75 6.83
N SER A 348 8.53 3.91 6.32
CA SER A 348 7.60 5.03 6.20
C SER A 348 6.59 4.79 5.07
N ILE A 349 5.38 5.33 5.24
CA ILE A 349 4.40 5.40 4.15
C ILE A 349 4.41 6.83 3.61
N LEU A 350 4.76 6.97 2.33
CA LEU A 350 4.72 8.24 1.64
C LEU A 350 3.27 8.69 1.50
N ALA A 351 2.96 9.86 2.05
CA ALA A 351 1.61 10.41 2.05
C ALA A 351 1.63 11.95 2.06
N ASP A 352 0.55 12.53 1.56
CA ASP A 352 0.32 13.97 1.57
C ASP A 352 -0.09 14.47 2.96
N GLY A 353 -0.18 15.80 3.09
CA GLY A 353 -0.57 16.48 4.32
C GLY A 353 0.61 16.96 5.17
N ARG A 354 0.30 17.82 6.13
CA ARG A 354 1.27 18.37 7.07
C ARG A 354 1.69 17.33 8.09
N SER A 355 0.77 16.49 8.53
CA SER A 355 1.02 15.42 9.52
C SER A 355 1.97 14.35 8.99
N SER A 356 1.95 14.09 7.68
CA SER A 356 2.78 13.07 7.01
C SER A 356 4.12 13.59 6.47
N ARG A 357 4.48 14.85 6.72
CA ARG A 357 5.67 15.50 6.12
C ARG A 357 7.01 14.76 6.34
N LEU A 358 7.12 13.98 7.42
CA LEU A 358 8.35 13.24 7.73
C LEU A 358 8.64 12.14 6.71
N SER A 359 7.64 11.45 6.15
CA SER A 359 7.90 10.46 5.09
C SER A 359 8.41 11.10 3.80
N ARG A 360 7.96 12.33 3.50
CA ARG A 360 8.50 13.12 2.37
C ARG A 360 9.93 13.60 2.61
N TYR A 361 10.28 13.94 3.86
CA TYR A 361 11.66 14.25 4.19
C TYR A 361 12.56 13.02 4.16
N ALA A 362 12.05 11.86 4.58
CA ALA A 362 12.75 10.59 4.47
C ALA A 362 13.01 10.23 2.99
N ASP A 363 12.02 10.40 2.11
CA ASP A 363 12.16 10.17 0.65
C ASP A 363 13.28 11.00 0.03
N LEU A 364 13.28 12.31 0.31
CA LEU A 364 14.35 13.20 -0.14
C LEU A 364 15.70 12.85 0.50
N THR A 365 15.72 12.42 1.76
CA THR A 365 16.95 12.00 2.43
C THR A 365 17.51 10.76 1.75
N MET A 366 16.68 9.77 1.45
CA MET A 366 17.08 8.56 0.72
C MET A 366 17.61 8.92 -0.65
N MET A 367 16.91 9.75 -1.43
CA MET A 367 17.41 10.26 -2.71
C MET A 367 18.77 10.97 -2.57
N VAL A 368 18.98 11.74 -1.50
CA VAL A 368 20.20 12.53 -1.27
C VAL A 368 21.39 11.65 -0.89
N SER A 369 21.18 10.63 -0.05
CA SER A 369 22.24 9.82 0.53
C SER A 369 22.43 8.46 -0.10
N ALA A 370 21.42 7.95 -0.78
CA ALA A 370 21.37 6.64 -1.41
C ALA A 370 20.63 6.72 -2.76
N ASP A 371 20.65 5.65 -3.55
CA ASP A 371 19.78 5.51 -4.73
C ASP A 371 18.44 4.85 -4.31
N GLY A 372 17.94 5.29 -3.16
CA GLY A 372 16.79 4.75 -2.44
C GLY A 372 15.54 5.61 -2.59
N GLN A 373 14.41 5.10 -2.08
CA GLN A 373 13.11 5.77 -2.15
C GLN A 373 12.15 5.30 -1.05
N GLU A 374 11.30 6.20 -0.60
CA GLU A 374 10.10 5.84 0.15
C GLU A 374 8.97 5.47 -0.81
N ARG A 375 7.91 4.84 -0.29
CA ARG A 375 6.80 4.34 -1.12
C ARG A 375 5.45 4.70 -0.54
N THR A 376 4.53 5.07 -1.42
CA THR A 376 3.10 5.20 -1.08
C THR A 376 2.51 3.83 -0.74
N GLU A 377 1.37 3.81 -0.06
CA GLU A 377 0.64 2.56 0.20
C GLU A 377 0.34 1.78 -1.09
N ALA A 378 -0.05 2.47 -2.17
CA ALA A 378 -0.32 1.84 -3.45
C ALA A 378 0.92 1.17 -4.05
N GLN A 379 2.09 1.82 -3.98
CA GLN A 379 3.36 1.25 -4.42
C GLN A 379 3.78 0.05 -3.56
N TRP A 380 3.61 0.14 -2.23
CA TRP A 380 3.86 -0.99 -1.32
C TRP A 380 2.98 -2.19 -1.66
N ARG A 381 1.67 -1.98 -1.88
CA ARG A 381 0.73 -3.05 -2.26
C ARG A 381 1.09 -3.67 -3.61
N ALA A 382 1.47 -2.87 -4.60
CA ALA A 382 1.91 -3.37 -5.90
C ALA A 382 3.20 -4.19 -5.80
N LEU A 383 4.19 -3.70 -5.05
CA LEU A 383 5.46 -4.39 -4.80
C LEU A 383 5.25 -5.72 -4.05
N ALA A 384 4.41 -5.73 -3.01
CA ALA A 384 4.03 -6.93 -2.27
C ALA A 384 3.32 -7.95 -3.19
N GLY A 385 2.30 -7.50 -3.93
CA GLY A 385 1.49 -8.36 -4.81
C GLY A 385 2.34 -9.08 -5.86
N ARG A 386 3.24 -8.36 -6.55
CA ARG A 386 4.11 -8.97 -7.58
C ARG A 386 5.18 -9.92 -7.02
N THR A 387 5.39 -9.93 -5.71
CA THR A 387 6.36 -10.80 -5.01
C THR A 387 5.68 -11.87 -4.15
N GLY A 388 4.37 -12.10 -4.35
CA GLY A 388 3.62 -13.16 -3.70
C GLY A 388 3.23 -12.86 -2.24
N TRP A 389 3.14 -11.58 -1.88
CA TRP A 389 2.72 -11.09 -0.57
C TRP A 389 1.40 -10.32 -0.66
N GLU A 390 0.62 -10.39 0.41
CA GLU A 390 -0.56 -9.55 0.64
C GLU A 390 -0.31 -8.66 1.85
N ILE A 391 -0.52 -7.35 1.71
CA ILE A 391 -0.49 -6.44 2.86
C ILE A 391 -1.83 -6.54 3.59
N ARG A 392 -1.84 -7.27 4.70
CA ARG A 392 -3.02 -7.44 5.56
C ARG A 392 -3.39 -6.17 6.29
N GLN A 393 -2.38 -5.46 6.79
CA GLN A 393 -2.60 -4.25 7.58
C GLN A 393 -1.36 -3.35 7.57
N ILE A 394 -1.60 -2.03 7.61
CA ILE A 394 -0.58 -1.02 7.89
C ILE A 394 -0.97 -0.37 9.22
N ARG A 395 -0.08 -0.44 10.21
CA ARG A 395 -0.28 0.14 11.55
C ARG A 395 0.61 1.34 11.75
N VAL A 396 0.02 2.47 12.14
CA VAL A 396 0.76 3.63 12.61
C VAL A 396 1.32 3.32 14.00
N LEU A 397 2.60 3.59 14.20
CA LEU A 397 3.32 3.37 15.45
C LEU A 397 3.55 4.72 16.14
N ARG A 398 3.00 4.93 17.33
CA ARG A 398 3.02 6.24 18.00
C ARG A 398 4.43 6.64 18.40
N GLY A 399 4.82 7.88 18.13
CA GLY A 399 6.18 8.35 18.42
C GLY A 399 7.27 7.70 17.55
N ALA A 400 6.88 6.93 16.53
CA ALA A 400 7.77 6.33 15.56
C ALA A 400 7.48 6.90 14.16
N TRP A 401 8.52 7.03 13.35
CA TRP A 401 8.41 7.46 11.95
C TRP A 401 7.97 6.34 10.99
N PRO A 402 8.40 5.07 11.15
CA PRO A 402 7.88 4.00 10.31
C PRO A 402 6.49 3.56 10.75
N CYS A 403 5.73 3.01 9.81
CA CYS A 403 4.56 2.19 10.06
C CYS A 403 4.96 0.72 10.09
N ALA A 404 4.20 -0.13 10.79
CA ALA A 404 4.33 -1.59 10.64
C ALA A 404 3.41 -2.07 9.51
N ILE A 405 4.03 -2.50 8.40
CA ILE A 405 3.37 -3.08 7.23
C ILE A 405 3.41 -4.61 7.39
N GLU A 406 2.27 -5.20 7.73
CA GLU A 406 2.14 -6.64 7.89
C GLU A 406 1.88 -7.31 6.54
N MET A 407 2.88 -8.03 6.04
CA MET A 407 2.80 -8.82 4.82
C MET A 407 2.58 -10.29 5.14
N ARG A 408 1.54 -10.88 4.54
CA ARG A 408 1.23 -12.30 4.61
C ARG A 408 1.65 -13.01 3.33
N PRO A 409 2.28 -14.18 3.40
CA PRO A 409 2.60 -14.92 2.19
C PRO A 409 1.29 -15.35 1.55
N VAL A 410 1.09 -15.05 0.27
CA VAL A 410 -0.11 -15.51 -0.44
C VAL A 410 -0.03 -17.03 -0.57
N ILE A 411 -0.84 -17.76 0.20
CA ILE A 411 -0.85 -19.23 0.19
C ILE A 411 -1.74 -19.69 -0.95
N HIS A 412 -1.15 -20.08 -2.08
CA HIS A 412 -1.85 -20.84 -3.10
C HIS A 412 -1.94 -22.30 -2.65
N GLY A 413 -2.92 -22.60 -1.79
CA GLY A 413 -3.36 -23.94 -1.40
C GLY A 413 -4.78 -24.21 -1.90
N PRO A 414 -5.22 -25.47 -2.02
CA PRO A 414 -6.52 -25.80 -2.59
C PRO A 414 -7.65 -25.20 -1.73
N LYS A 415 -8.33 -24.20 -2.31
CA LYS A 415 -9.62 -23.60 -1.91
C LYS A 415 -10.10 -23.91 -0.47
N HIS A 416 -9.84 -22.97 0.43
CA HIS A 416 -10.78 -22.62 1.51
C HIS A 416 -10.70 -21.10 1.79
N MET A 417 -11.27 -20.31 0.89
CA MET A 417 -11.81 -18.99 1.18
C MET A 417 -13.33 -19.14 1.28
N MET A 418 -13.80 -19.60 2.43
CA MET A 418 -15.07 -19.13 2.96
C MET A 418 -14.70 -18.07 3.98
N ASP A 419 -15.42 -16.95 4.00
CA ASP A 419 -15.30 -15.84 4.93
C ASP A 419 -14.40 -14.67 4.51
N THR A 420 -14.66 -14.13 3.32
CA THR A 420 -14.80 -12.68 3.17
C THR A 420 -16.11 -12.41 2.47
N VAL A 421 -17.06 -11.85 3.22
CA VAL A 421 -18.34 -11.38 2.71
C VAL A 421 -18.07 -10.36 1.59
N GLN A 422 -18.76 -10.61 0.48
CA GLN A 422 -18.71 -9.88 -0.77
C GLN A 422 -19.00 -8.39 -0.58
N GLU A 423 -18.09 -7.53 -1.01
CA GLU A 423 -18.52 -6.20 -1.47
C GLU A 423 -19.21 -6.37 -2.82
N THR A 424 -20.47 -5.98 -2.89
CA THR A 424 -21.21 -5.83 -4.14
C THR A 424 -20.49 -4.77 -4.97
N PRO A 425 -20.11 -5.02 -6.23
CA PRO A 425 -19.45 -4.02 -7.06
C PRO A 425 -20.32 -2.75 -7.14
N ALA A 426 -19.71 -1.58 -7.01
CA ALA A 426 -20.42 -0.31 -7.12
C ALA A 426 -21.10 -0.22 -8.50
N VAL A 427 -22.43 -0.19 -8.50
CA VAL A 427 -23.25 -0.05 -9.71
C VAL A 427 -23.44 1.45 -9.95
N ILE A 428 -22.89 1.95 -11.06
CA ILE A 428 -22.92 3.36 -11.45
C ILE A 428 -23.71 3.46 -12.77
N GLN A 429 -24.29 4.63 -13.06
CA GLN A 429 -25.04 4.87 -14.30
C GLN A 429 -24.23 5.72 -15.27
N GLY A 430 -24.23 5.37 -16.57
CA GLY A 430 -23.71 6.20 -17.66
C GLY A 430 -22.19 6.18 -17.85
N ASP A 431 -21.65 7.24 -18.48
CA ASP A 431 -20.21 7.37 -18.72
C ASP A 431 -19.50 7.70 -17.39
N VAL A 432 -18.55 6.84 -17.01
CA VAL A 432 -17.86 6.93 -15.72
C VAL A 432 -16.41 7.32 -15.95
N VAL A 433 -15.89 8.21 -15.10
CA VAL A 433 -14.47 8.56 -15.08
C VAL A 433 -13.67 7.33 -14.69
N PHE A 434 -12.66 6.99 -15.49
CA PHE A 434 -11.79 5.86 -15.22
C PHE A 434 -10.98 6.12 -13.93
N ASP A 435 -11.08 5.21 -12.97
CA ASP A 435 -10.48 5.33 -11.64
C ASP A 435 -9.42 4.26 -11.36
N GLY A 436 -8.93 3.61 -12.42
CA GLY A 436 -7.97 2.50 -12.33
C GLY A 436 -8.61 1.12 -12.21
N ARG A 437 -9.94 1.01 -12.06
CA ARG A 437 -10.68 -0.27 -12.11
C ARG A 437 -11.21 -0.53 -13.50
N VAL A 438 -11.30 -1.82 -13.88
CA VAL A 438 -11.98 -2.22 -15.12
C VAL A 438 -13.43 -1.76 -15.07
N ILE A 439 -13.89 -1.01 -16.06
CA ILE A 439 -15.31 -0.63 -16.16
C ILE A 439 -15.99 -1.65 -17.07
N LEU A 440 -16.89 -2.45 -16.51
CA LEU A 440 -17.76 -3.36 -17.27
C LEU A 440 -19.10 -2.65 -17.55
N TYR A 441 -19.37 -2.41 -18.83
CA TYR A 441 -20.63 -1.81 -19.27
C TYR A 441 -21.69 -2.89 -19.48
N VAL A 442 -22.84 -2.68 -18.83
CA VAL A 442 -24.01 -3.55 -18.83
C VAL A 442 -25.27 -2.72 -19.07
N ILE A 443 -26.40 -3.36 -19.35
CA ILE A 443 -27.70 -2.67 -19.44
C ILE A 443 -28.57 -3.04 -18.26
N LYS A 444 -29.62 -2.26 -18.01
CA LYS A 444 -30.65 -2.62 -17.05
C LYS A 444 -31.17 -4.02 -17.38
N ALA A 445 -31.14 -4.91 -16.39
CA ALA A 445 -31.52 -6.29 -16.57
C ALA A 445 -33.02 -6.41 -16.86
N ASP A 446 -33.33 -7.32 -17.75
CA ASP A 446 -34.65 -7.88 -18.00
C ASP A 446 -34.52 -9.41 -17.96
N GLU A 447 -35.57 -10.13 -18.35
CA GLU A 447 -35.59 -11.60 -18.27
C GLU A 447 -34.38 -12.29 -18.95
N THR A 448 -33.77 -11.70 -20.00
CA THR A 448 -32.74 -12.37 -20.81
C THR A 448 -31.52 -11.51 -21.19
N SER A 449 -31.59 -10.19 -21.00
CA SER A 449 -30.52 -9.24 -21.38
C SER A 449 -29.19 -9.50 -20.68
N TYR A 450 -29.20 -10.06 -19.47
CA TYR A 450 -27.98 -10.31 -18.69
C TYR A 450 -27.16 -11.53 -19.12
N ILE A 451 -27.74 -12.41 -19.92
CA ILE A 451 -27.15 -13.71 -20.27
C ILE A 451 -25.77 -13.58 -20.93
N ASN A 452 -25.51 -12.53 -21.69
CA ASN A 452 -24.18 -12.34 -22.29
C ASN A 452 -23.18 -11.64 -21.36
N TYR A 453 -23.61 -10.62 -20.59
CA TYR A 453 -22.67 -9.88 -19.75
C TYR A 453 -22.34 -10.56 -18.42
N ILE A 454 -23.05 -11.62 -18.03
CA ILE A 454 -22.61 -12.45 -16.89
C ILE A 454 -21.30 -13.19 -17.16
N LYS A 455 -20.91 -13.43 -18.42
CA LYS A 455 -19.66 -14.13 -18.75
C LYS A 455 -18.43 -13.40 -18.17
N PRO A 456 -18.13 -12.14 -18.58
CA PRO A 456 -17.01 -11.40 -17.99
C PRO A 456 -17.21 -11.09 -16.50
N LEU A 457 -18.45 -10.99 -16.01
CA LEU A 457 -18.70 -10.78 -14.57
C LEU A 457 -18.33 -11.99 -13.71
N ILE A 458 -18.66 -13.19 -14.17
CA ILE A 458 -18.26 -14.42 -13.49
C ILE A 458 -16.73 -14.49 -13.49
N LEU A 459 -16.08 -14.25 -14.63
CA LEU A 459 -14.62 -14.27 -14.72
C LEU A 459 -13.97 -13.23 -13.79
N ALA A 460 -14.48 -11.99 -13.79
CA ALA A 460 -14.00 -10.93 -12.93
C ALA A 460 -14.10 -11.31 -11.45
N ARG A 461 -15.18 -11.98 -11.04
CA ARG A 461 -15.32 -12.46 -9.64
C ARG A 461 -14.49 -13.70 -9.34
N GLU A 462 -14.36 -14.62 -10.28
CA GLU A 462 -13.51 -15.81 -10.14
C GLU A 462 -12.02 -15.46 -9.98
N MET A 463 -11.57 -14.39 -10.64
CA MET A 463 -10.20 -13.88 -10.56
C MET A 463 -10.04 -12.69 -9.61
N HIS A 464 -11.10 -12.31 -8.90
CA HIS A 464 -11.11 -11.15 -7.98
C HIS A 464 -10.60 -9.83 -8.61
N ILE A 465 -10.90 -9.61 -9.89
CA ILE A 465 -10.53 -8.41 -10.63
C ILE A 465 -11.27 -7.20 -10.04
N PRO A 466 -10.56 -6.12 -9.65
CA PRO A 466 -11.20 -4.87 -9.28
C PRO A 466 -11.97 -4.28 -10.48
N HIS A 467 -13.29 -4.20 -10.37
CA HIS A 467 -14.14 -3.71 -11.45
C HIS A 467 -15.30 -2.86 -10.96
N LEU A 468 -15.76 -1.98 -11.84
CA LEU A 468 -16.97 -1.20 -11.74
C LEU A 468 -18.03 -1.76 -12.69
N LEU A 469 -19.29 -1.71 -12.27
CA LEU A 469 -20.43 -1.98 -13.14
C LEU A 469 -21.04 -0.65 -13.56
N SER A 470 -20.95 -0.31 -14.84
CA SER A 470 -21.67 0.83 -15.41
C SER A 470 -22.91 0.35 -16.15
N VAL A 471 -24.09 0.75 -15.67
CA VAL A 471 -25.37 0.54 -16.36
C VAL A 471 -25.57 1.67 -17.35
N ILE A 472 -25.71 1.32 -18.63
CA ILE A 472 -25.82 2.27 -19.75
C ILE A 472 -27.22 2.24 -20.39
N ASP A 473 -27.61 3.36 -21.01
CA ASP A 473 -28.66 3.37 -22.02
C ASP A 473 -28.03 3.20 -23.40
N THR A 474 -28.39 2.14 -24.10
CA THR A 474 -27.92 1.85 -25.47
C THR A 474 -28.26 2.94 -26.49
N LYS A 475 -29.15 3.89 -26.13
CA LYS A 475 -29.51 5.05 -26.96
C LYS A 475 -28.56 6.23 -26.79
N ASP A 476 -27.72 6.23 -25.77
CA ASP A 476 -26.75 7.31 -25.55
C ASP A 476 -25.73 7.36 -26.68
N GLU A 477 -25.42 8.57 -27.17
CA GLU A 477 -24.48 8.76 -28.27
C GLU A 477 -23.02 8.54 -27.84
N TRP A 478 -22.66 8.87 -26.60
CA TRP A 478 -21.29 8.72 -26.10
C TRP A 478 -20.81 7.27 -26.16
N PHE A 479 -21.74 6.31 -26.05
CA PHE A 479 -21.41 4.89 -26.01
C PHE A 479 -20.91 4.34 -27.35
N TYR A 480 -21.06 5.08 -28.47
CA TYR A 480 -20.41 4.74 -29.75
C TYR A 480 -18.89 4.71 -29.65
N ARG A 481 -18.30 5.45 -28.70
CA ARG A 481 -16.86 5.39 -28.42
C ARG A 481 -16.44 4.05 -27.83
N ILE A 482 -17.35 3.36 -27.13
CA ILE A 482 -17.09 2.09 -26.45
C ILE A 482 -17.47 0.89 -27.33
N HIS A 483 -18.63 0.95 -28.00
CA HIS A 483 -19.12 -0.13 -28.85
C HIS A 483 -19.77 0.43 -30.13
N PRO A 484 -19.38 -0.03 -31.33
CA PRO A 484 -19.87 0.51 -32.60
C PRO A 484 -21.38 0.36 -32.80
N GLU A 485 -21.96 -0.73 -32.30
CA GLU A 485 -23.42 -0.96 -32.28
C GLU A 485 -24.10 -0.67 -30.93
N ARG A 486 -23.38 -0.09 -29.96
CA ARG A 486 -23.87 0.18 -28.61
C ARG A 486 -24.43 -1.04 -27.86
N MET A 487 -23.74 -2.18 -27.97
CA MET A 487 -24.12 -3.44 -27.33
C MET A 487 -23.28 -3.73 -26.08
N VAL A 488 -23.80 -4.62 -25.23
CA VAL A 488 -23.12 -5.12 -24.02
C VAL A 488 -22.98 -6.65 -24.04
N PRO A 489 -21.98 -7.23 -23.34
CA PRO A 489 -20.94 -6.55 -22.57
C PRO A 489 -19.92 -5.83 -23.45
N SER A 490 -19.42 -4.72 -22.92
CA SER A 490 -18.19 -4.07 -23.36
C SER A 490 -17.42 -3.67 -22.11
N LEU A 491 -16.12 -3.45 -22.22
CA LEU A 491 -15.30 -2.97 -21.12
C LEU A 491 -14.36 -1.85 -21.55
N ARG A 492 -14.04 -1.00 -20.58
CA ARG A 492 -13.00 0.02 -20.67
C ARG A 492 -11.98 -0.20 -19.57
N ASP A 493 -10.73 0.00 -19.95
CA ASP A 493 -9.57 -0.19 -19.09
C ASP A 493 -8.41 0.73 -19.54
N GLU A 494 -7.31 0.72 -18.82
CA GLU A 494 -6.07 1.43 -19.17
C GLU A 494 -4.90 0.45 -19.16
N ASP A 495 -4.11 0.39 -20.24
CA ASP A 495 -2.90 -0.42 -20.28
C ASP A 495 -1.92 0.06 -19.17
N PRO A 496 -1.50 -0.82 -18.24
CA PRO A 496 -0.70 -0.41 -17.11
C PRO A 496 0.69 0.11 -17.51
N SER A 497 1.21 -0.32 -18.66
CA SER A 497 2.55 0.01 -19.17
C SER A 497 2.56 1.25 -20.05
N THR A 498 1.60 1.39 -20.97
CA THR A 498 1.57 2.50 -21.95
C THR A 498 0.63 3.63 -21.53
N LYS A 499 -0.23 3.41 -20.53
CA LYS A 499 -1.29 4.34 -20.11
C LYS A 499 -2.30 4.64 -21.21
N GLN A 500 -2.35 3.79 -22.24
CA GLN A 500 -3.33 3.92 -23.31
C GLN A 500 -4.67 3.37 -22.87
N GLU A 501 -5.73 4.07 -23.26
CA GLU A 501 -7.10 3.59 -23.09
C GLU A 501 -7.31 2.32 -23.91
N VAL A 502 -7.90 1.31 -23.27
CA VAL A 502 -8.26 0.04 -23.87
C VAL A 502 -9.77 -0.10 -23.84
N ILE A 503 -10.34 -0.35 -25.01
CA ILE A 503 -11.77 -0.60 -25.20
C ILE A 503 -11.92 -1.97 -25.82
N VAL A 504 -12.66 -2.86 -25.16
CA VAL A 504 -12.93 -4.21 -25.65
C VAL A 504 -14.43 -4.42 -25.70
N PHE A 505 -14.92 -4.80 -26.87
CA PHE A 505 -16.32 -5.14 -27.10
C PHE A 505 -16.43 -6.58 -27.58
N GLU A 506 -17.61 -7.18 -27.38
CA GLU A 506 -17.90 -8.62 -27.53
C GLU A 506 -17.53 -9.43 -26.27
N SER A 507 -18.43 -10.32 -25.86
CA SER A 507 -18.36 -11.07 -24.60
C SER A 507 -17.18 -12.03 -24.50
N THR A 508 -16.79 -12.67 -25.60
CA THR A 508 -15.63 -13.56 -25.69
C THR A 508 -14.34 -12.77 -25.71
N ALA A 509 -14.30 -11.66 -26.45
CA ALA A 509 -13.17 -10.75 -26.42
C ALA A 509 -12.95 -10.16 -25.03
N CYS A 510 -14.02 -9.79 -24.32
CA CYS A 510 -13.95 -9.37 -22.92
C CYS A 510 -13.38 -10.47 -22.02
N LEU A 511 -13.83 -11.72 -22.15
CA LEU A 511 -13.27 -12.86 -21.42
C LEU A 511 -11.77 -13.03 -21.70
N GLN A 512 -11.38 -12.99 -22.97
CA GLN A 512 -9.99 -13.16 -23.40
C GLN A 512 -9.12 -12.03 -22.86
N TYR A 513 -9.55 -10.77 -22.99
CA TYR A 513 -8.82 -9.61 -22.49
C TYR A 513 -8.61 -9.66 -20.98
N LEU A 514 -9.67 -9.94 -20.22
CA LEU A 514 -9.56 -10.08 -18.75
C LEU A 514 -8.58 -11.19 -18.38
N ALA A 515 -8.57 -12.29 -19.12
CA ALA A 515 -7.64 -13.37 -18.86
C ALA A 515 -6.20 -12.99 -19.27
N ASP A 516 -5.98 -12.39 -20.44
CA ASP A 516 -4.66 -11.93 -20.87
C ASP A 516 -4.07 -10.90 -19.90
N ARG A 517 -4.93 -10.05 -19.32
CA ARG A 517 -4.55 -9.01 -18.37
C ARG A 517 -4.30 -9.55 -16.95
N PHE A 518 -5.09 -10.51 -16.48
CA PHE A 518 -5.12 -10.89 -15.05
C PHE A 518 -4.87 -12.39 -14.77
N ASP A 519 -4.95 -13.29 -15.76
CA ASP A 519 -4.70 -14.74 -15.62
C ASP A 519 -3.21 -15.10 -15.84
N HIS A 520 -2.34 -14.55 -15.00
CA HIS A 520 -0.88 -14.73 -15.14
C HIS A 520 -0.43 -16.19 -15.02
N GLU A 521 -1.21 -17.04 -14.34
CA GLU A 521 -0.89 -18.46 -14.15
C GLU A 521 -1.44 -19.38 -15.26
N GLY A 522 -2.14 -18.82 -16.25
CA GLY A 522 -2.78 -19.61 -17.30
C GLY A 522 -3.85 -20.58 -16.77
N THR A 523 -4.51 -20.24 -15.66
CA THR A 523 -5.55 -21.07 -15.06
C THR A 523 -6.78 -21.13 -15.95
N TRP A 524 -7.16 -19.99 -16.54
CA TRP A 524 -8.33 -19.84 -17.41
C TRP A 524 -8.00 -19.93 -18.90
N THR A 525 -6.81 -19.47 -19.31
CA THR A 525 -6.32 -19.48 -20.70
C THR A 525 -5.57 -20.75 -21.07
N GLY A 526 -5.03 -21.48 -20.10
CA GLY A 526 -4.15 -22.64 -20.31
C GLY A 526 -2.67 -22.29 -20.10
N ARG A 527 -1.91 -23.25 -19.59
CA ARG A 527 -0.50 -23.11 -19.18
C ARG A 527 0.47 -23.51 -20.28
N THR A 528 0.07 -24.44 -21.14
CA THR A 528 0.88 -24.95 -22.25
C THR A 528 0.26 -24.59 -23.59
N ALA A 529 1.03 -24.69 -24.67
CA ALA A 529 0.51 -24.48 -26.02
C ALA A 529 -0.69 -25.40 -26.34
N THR A 530 -0.66 -26.64 -25.85
CA THR A 530 -1.77 -27.59 -26.02
C THR A 530 -3.02 -27.16 -25.26
N GLU A 531 -2.87 -26.74 -24.00
CA GLU A 531 -4.01 -26.25 -23.22
C GLU A 531 -4.58 -24.97 -23.83
N LYS A 532 -3.73 -24.00 -24.17
CA LYS A 532 -4.14 -22.75 -24.84
C LYS A 532 -4.86 -23.01 -26.15
N GLY A 533 -4.36 -23.93 -26.97
CA GLY A 533 -5.01 -24.33 -28.22
C GLY A 533 -6.38 -24.98 -28.00
N ALA A 534 -6.52 -25.81 -26.97
CA ALA A 534 -7.81 -26.42 -26.62
C ALA A 534 -8.82 -25.38 -26.13
N VAL A 535 -8.42 -24.50 -25.21
CA VAL A 535 -9.27 -23.41 -24.69
C VAL A 535 -9.72 -22.52 -25.84
N LEU A 536 -8.79 -22.02 -26.65
CA LEU A 536 -9.09 -21.15 -27.78
C LEU A 536 -10.05 -21.81 -28.77
N SER A 537 -9.84 -23.10 -29.10
CA SER A 537 -10.70 -23.83 -30.05
C SER A 537 -12.15 -23.90 -29.57
N TRP A 538 -12.36 -24.30 -28.32
CA TRP A 538 -13.73 -24.43 -27.76
C TRP A 538 -14.37 -23.06 -27.52
N THR A 539 -13.60 -22.08 -27.07
CA THR A 539 -14.08 -20.70 -26.91
C THR A 539 -14.50 -20.11 -28.25
N ALA A 540 -13.67 -20.20 -29.30
CA ALA A 540 -13.99 -19.71 -30.63
C ALA A 540 -15.18 -20.46 -31.27
N TYR A 541 -15.28 -21.78 -31.05
CA TYR A 541 -16.42 -22.57 -31.52
C TYR A 541 -17.74 -22.11 -30.87
N GLN A 542 -17.72 -21.74 -29.59
CA GLN A 542 -18.87 -21.15 -28.90
C GLN A 542 -19.32 -19.84 -29.55
N THR A 543 -18.37 -18.94 -29.80
CA THR A 543 -18.60 -17.61 -30.37
C THR A 543 -19.15 -17.69 -31.78
N ALA A 544 -18.71 -18.66 -32.59
CA ALA A 544 -19.20 -18.88 -33.95
C ALA A 544 -20.45 -19.78 -34.04
N GLY A 545 -20.80 -20.50 -32.98
CA GLY A 545 -21.82 -21.55 -32.98
C GLY A 545 -22.99 -21.24 -32.05
N LEU A 546 -23.01 -21.91 -30.88
CA LEU A 546 -24.13 -21.87 -29.94
C LEU A 546 -24.50 -20.44 -29.51
N GLY A 547 -23.51 -19.58 -29.23
CA GLY A 547 -23.73 -18.22 -28.72
C GLY A 547 -24.65 -17.37 -29.60
N PRO A 548 -24.27 -17.06 -30.85
CA PRO A 548 -25.11 -16.28 -31.75
C PRO A 548 -26.39 -17.03 -32.12
N THR A 549 -26.35 -18.34 -32.31
CA THR A 549 -27.54 -19.15 -32.69
C THR A 549 -28.63 -19.07 -31.61
N ALA A 550 -28.28 -19.26 -30.34
CA ALA A 550 -29.20 -19.17 -29.22
C ALA A 550 -29.71 -17.74 -29.01
N LYS A 551 -28.85 -16.72 -29.19
CA LYS A 551 -29.24 -15.31 -29.11
C LYS A 551 -30.27 -14.93 -30.17
N TYR A 552 -30.05 -15.32 -31.44
CA TYR A 552 -31.02 -15.06 -32.51
C TYR A 552 -32.30 -15.86 -32.33
N TRP A 553 -32.21 -17.09 -31.86
CA TRP A 553 -33.39 -17.88 -31.51
C TRP A 553 -34.26 -17.15 -30.48
N LEU A 554 -33.65 -16.67 -29.37
CA LEU A 554 -34.33 -15.90 -28.32
C LEU A 554 -34.99 -14.64 -28.90
N TYR A 555 -34.25 -13.92 -29.74
CA TYR A 555 -34.76 -12.72 -30.40
C TYR A 555 -35.99 -13.01 -31.27
N PHE A 556 -35.95 -14.00 -32.15
CA PHE A 556 -37.09 -14.35 -33.00
C PHE A 556 -38.26 -14.99 -32.25
N CYS A 557 -38.00 -15.65 -31.12
CA CYS A 557 -39.03 -16.25 -30.29
C CYS A 557 -39.82 -15.19 -29.49
N ARG A 558 -39.15 -14.14 -28.99
CA ARG A 558 -39.74 -13.21 -27.99
C ARG A 558 -39.66 -11.73 -28.32
N GLY A 559 -38.77 -11.30 -29.22
CA GLY A 559 -38.40 -9.89 -29.37
C GLY A 559 -38.42 -9.35 -30.78
N TYR A 560 -38.80 -10.14 -31.78
CA TYR A 560 -38.86 -9.69 -33.17
C TYR A 560 -40.21 -9.04 -33.52
N PRO A 561 -40.27 -7.89 -34.21
CA PRO A 561 -39.14 -6.98 -34.45
C PRO A 561 -38.79 -6.19 -33.18
N ASN A 562 -39.75 -6.08 -32.23
CA ASN A 562 -39.57 -5.51 -30.91
C ASN A 562 -40.34 -6.33 -29.86
N ARG A 563 -39.97 -6.17 -28.58
CA ARG A 563 -40.57 -6.90 -27.45
C ARG A 563 -41.98 -6.43 -27.09
N GLN A 564 -42.38 -5.21 -27.46
CA GLN A 564 -43.73 -4.72 -27.17
C GLN A 564 -44.80 -5.40 -28.03
N ASN A 565 -44.47 -5.69 -29.30
CA ASN A 565 -45.36 -6.30 -30.28
C ASN A 565 -44.64 -7.41 -31.06
N PRO A 566 -44.39 -8.57 -30.44
CA PRO A 566 -43.63 -9.63 -31.08
C PRO A 566 -44.44 -10.32 -32.19
N VAL A 567 -43.78 -10.52 -33.33
CA VAL A 567 -44.25 -11.28 -34.49
C VAL A 567 -43.57 -12.64 -34.48
N GLN A 568 -44.38 -13.71 -34.51
CA GLN A 568 -43.87 -15.08 -34.53
C GLN A 568 -43.46 -15.49 -35.95
N LEU A 569 -42.27 -16.07 -36.08
CA LEU A 569 -41.76 -16.65 -37.33
C LEU A 569 -41.48 -18.16 -37.13
N PRO A 570 -42.51 -19.03 -37.16
CA PRO A 570 -42.39 -20.41 -36.69
C PRO A 570 -41.26 -21.21 -37.33
N ARG A 571 -41.12 -21.15 -38.68
CA ARG A 571 -40.03 -21.86 -39.39
C ARG A 571 -38.63 -21.37 -39.01
N THR A 572 -38.47 -20.08 -38.75
CA THR A 572 -37.19 -19.49 -38.32
C THR A 572 -36.86 -19.95 -36.90
N VAL A 573 -37.84 -19.91 -36.00
CA VAL A 573 -37.70 -20.36 -34.61
C VAL A 573 -37.38 -21.85 -34.56
N GLU A 574 -38.11 -22.69 -35.30
CA GLU A 574 -37.86 -24.14 -35.41
C GLU A 574 -36.45 -24.43 -35.92
N LYS A 575 -36.01 -23.73 -36.97
CA LYS A 575 -34.67 -23.93 -37.54
C LYS A 575 -33.56 -23.57 -36.55
N LEU A 576 -33.69 -22.43 -35.87
CA LEU A 576 -32.70 -21.99 -34.89
C LEU A 576 -32.72 -22.89 -33.64
N HIS A 577 -33.90 -23.35 -33.22
CA HIS A 577 -34.04 -24.34 -32.14
C HIS A 577 -33.29 -25.63 -32.47
N ALA A 578 -33.54 -26.21 -33.65
CA ALA A 578 -32.85 -27.41 -34.11
C ALA A 578 -31.32 -27.21 -34.24
N ASN A 579 -30.86 -26.00 -34.54
CA ASN A 579 -29.43 -25.69 -34.54
C ASN A 579 -28.84 -25.66 -33.12
N CYS A 580 -29.56 -25.09 -32.14
CA CYS A 580 -29.13 -25.12 -30.73
C CYS A 580 -29.03 -26.55 -30.20
N LEU A 581 -30.02 -27.41 -30.47
CA LEU A 581 -29.98 -28.82 -30.07
C LEU A 581 -28.74 -29.53 -30.63
N ARG A 582 -28.42 -29.33 -31.91
CA ARG A 582 -27.20 -29.89 -32.52
C ARG A 582 -25.91 -29.39 -31.88
N GLN A 583 -25.88 -28.16 -31.38
CA GLN A 583 -24.72 -27.62 -30.66
C GLN A 583 -24.60 -28.26 -29.26
N TRP A 584 -25.71 -28.48 -28.57
CA TRP A 584 -25.71 -29.24 -27.31
C TRP A 584 -25.32 -30.70 -27.50
N ASP A 585 -25.71 -31.35 -28.60
CA ASP A 585 -25.24 -32.72 -28.91
C ASP A 585 -23.71 -32.80 -29.03
N ILE A 586 -23.08 -31.75 -29.58
CA ILE A 586 -21.61 -31.69 -29.71
C ILE A 586 -20.95 -31.46 -28.35
N LEU A 587 -21.51 -30.54 -27.55
CA LEU A 587 -21.03 -30.27 -26.19
C LEU A 587 -21.17 -31.50 -25.28
N GLU A 588 -22.28 -32.23 -25.39
CA GLU A 588 -22.54 -33.46 -24.65
C GLU A 588 -21.54 -34.56 -25.02
N LYS A 589 -21.28 -34.75 -26.32
CA LYS A 589 -20.23 -35.68 -26.79
C LYS A 589 -18.85 -35.29 -26.29
N ARG A 590 -18.57 -34.00 -26.12
CA ARG A 590 -17.31 -33.53 -25.53
C ARG A 590 -17.24 -33.90 -24.06
N LEU A 591 -18.28 -33.58 -23.28
CA LEU A 591 -18.36 -33.84 -21.84
C LEU A 591 -18.58 -35.34 -21.50
N SER A 592 -18.84 -36.19 -22.49
CA SER A 592 -18.95 -37.64 -22.31
C SER A 592 -17.61 -38.38 -22.38
N LEU A 593 -16.53 -37.71 -22.76
CA LEU A 593 -15.20 -38.30 -22.75
C LEU A 593 -14.79 -38.71 -21.32
N PRO A 594 -14.07 -39.84 -21.15
CA PRO A 594 -13.65 -40.32 -19.83
C PRO A 594 -12.87 -39.26 -19.05
N GLY A 595 -13.33 -38.95 -17.83
CA GLY A 595 -12.68 -37.97 -16.95
C GLY A 595 -12.88 -36.49 -17.32
N GLN A 596 -13.66 -36.19 -18.37
CA GLN A 596 -13.88 -34.82 -18.84
C GLN A 596 -14.88 -34.07 -17.94
N ASN A 597 -14.38 -33.33 -16.96
CA ASN A 597 -15.24 -32.54 -16.06
C ASN A 597 -15.56 -31.13 -16.58
N TYR A 598 -14.78 -30.61 -17.52
CA TYR A 598 -14.90 -29.25 -18.07
C TYR A 598 -14.73 -29.27 -19.59
N ILE A 599 -15.07 -28.18 -20.28
CA ILE A 599 -15.21 -28.21 -21.76
C ILE A 599 -13.85 -28.38 -22.45
N ALA A 600 -12.91 -27.46 -22.18
CA ALA A 600 -11.63 -27.47 -22.86
C ALA A 600 -10.64 -28.46 -22.20
N LEU A 601 -10.53 -28.40 -20.87
CA LEU A 601 -9.62 -29.22 -20.06
C LEU A 601 -10.40 -30.22 -19.20
N VAL A 602 -9.73 -31.29 -18.74
CA VAL A 602 -10.39 -32.38 -18.01
C VAL A 602 -10.62 -32.05 -16.53
N ASP A 603 -9.76 -31.23 -15.94
CA ASP A 603 -9.56 -31.08 -14.50
C ASP A 603 -10.06 -29.74 -13.94
N ARG A 604 -10.14 -28.69 -14.76
CA ARG A 604 -10.52 -27.33 -14.32
C ARG A 604 -11.32 -26.55 -15.37
N PRO A 605 -12.17 -25.58 -14.95
CA PRO A 605 -12.87 -24.73 -15.90
C PRO A 605 -11.92 -23.72 -16.53
N THR A 606 -12.30 -23.25 -17.70
CA THR A 606 -11.54 -22.31 -18.53
C THR A 606 -12.47 -21.27 -19.14
N LEU A 607 -11.92 -20.39 -19.99
CA LEU A 607 -12.75 -19.43 -20.74
C LEU A 607 -13.83 -20.12 -21.59
N ALA A 608 -13.61 -21.36 -22.03
CA ALA A 608 -14.62 -22.13 -22.74
C ALA A 608 -15.83 -22.42 -21.84
N ASP A 609 -15.60 -22.85 -20.60
CA ASP A 609 -16.70 -23.14 -19.67
C ASP A 609 -17.55 -21.90 -19.40
N LEU A 610 -16.92 -20.74 -19.20
CA LEU A 610 -17.63 -19.48 -18.99
C LEU A 610 -18.37 -19.00 -20.24
N SER A 611 -17.84 -19.26 -21.44
CA SER A 611 -18.49 -18.83 -22.68
C SER A 611 -19.76 -19.63 -22.98
N TYR A 612 -19.76 -20.93 -22.69
CA TYR A 612 -20.93 -21.81 -22.88
C TYR A 612 -21.97 -21.69 -21.77
N PHE A 613 -21.55 -21.49 -20.51
CA PHE A 613 -22.41 -21.63 -19.33
C PHE A 613 -23.77 -20.90 -19.41
N PRO A 614 -23.84 -19.61 -19.79
CA PRO A 614 -25.12 -18.90 -19.83
C PRO A 614 -26.17 -19.50 -20.77
N PHE A 615 -25.72 -20.20 -21.82
CA PHE A 615 -26.56 -20.85 -22.82
C PHE A 615 -26.68 -22.37 -22.62
N ALA A 616 -26.15 -22.91 -21.53
CA ALA A 616 -26.17 -24.34 -21.24
C ALA A 616 -26.40 -24.65 -19.74
N MET A 617 -26.97 -23.70 -18.99
CA MET A 617 -27.40 -23.89 -17.60
C MET A 617 -28.85 -24.41 -17.51
N PRO A 618 -29.26 -25.09 -16.43
CA PRO A 618 -30.60 -25.68 -16.30
C PRO A 618 -31.75 -24.71 -16.55
N TRP A 619 -31.62 -23.47 -16.04
CA TRP A 619 -32.59 -22.42 -16.30
C TRP A 619 -32.77 -22.13 -17.79
N MET A 620 -31.69 -22.15 -18.59
CA MET A 620 -31.76 -21.94 -20.03
C MET A 620 -32.53 -23.09 -20.69
N PHE A 621 -32.22 -24.35 -20.38
CA PHE A 621 -32.95 -25.51 -20.92
C PHE A 621 -34.45 -25.44 -20.64
N GLN A 622 -34.82 -25.12 -19.39
CA GLN A 622 -36.22 -24.92 -19.01
C GLN A 622 -36.83 -23.75 -19.80
N PHE A 623 -36.13 -22.63 -19.94
CA PHE A 623 -36.56 -21.48 -20.72
C PHE A 623 -36.76 -21.84 -22.20
N LEU A 624 -35.95 -22.74 -22.75
CA LEU A 624 -36.05 -23.24 -24.13
C LEU A 624 -37.14 -24.31 -24.30
N GLY A 625 -37.78 -24.78 -23.21
CA GLY A 625 -38.73 -25.90 -23.28
C GLY A 625 -38.08 -27.24 -23.61
N VAL A 626 -36.80 -27.40 -23.27
CA VAL A 626 -36.01 -28.61 -23.54
C VAL A 626 -35.70 -29.33 -22.22
N ASN A 627 -35.88 -30.65 -22.19
CA ASN A 627 -35.54 -31.44 -21.01
C ASN A 627 -34.03 -31.66 -20.93
N ILE A 628 -33.36 -31.05 -19.93
CA ILE A 628 -31.91 -31.21 -19.76
C ILE A 628 -31.49 -32.67 -19.48
N GLN A 629 -32.42 -33.53 -19.05
CA GLN A 629 -32.15 -34.96 -18.83
C GLN A 629 -31.74 -35.71 -20.11
N ASP A 630 -32.06 -35.17 -21.29
CA ASP A 630 -31.61 -35.72 -22.57
C ASP A 630 -30.10 -35.46 -22.81
N TRP A 631 -29.46 -34.55 -22.04
CA TRP A 631 -28.03 -34.24 -22.05
C TRP A 631 -27.43 -34.34 -20.63
N PRO A 632 -27.32 -35.56 -20.06
CA PRO A 632 -26.91 -35.75 -18.67
C PRO A 632 -25.47 -35.30 -18.36
N HIS A 633 -24.57 -35.24 -19.34
CA HIS A 633 -23.22 -34.73 -19.11
C HIS A 633 -23.18 -33.20 -19.01
N ILE A 634 -23.95 -32.49 -19.86
CA ILE A 634 -24.20 -31.05 -19.72
C ILE A 634 -24.88 -30.75 -18.39
N GLN A 635 -25.86 -31.55 -17.96
CA GLN A 635 -26.50 -31.38 -16.66
C GLN A 635 -25.46 -31.41 -15.52
N ARG A 636 -24.65 -32.47 -15.44
CA ARG A 636 -23.63 -32.59 -14.38
C ARG A 636 -22.59 -31.46 -14.44
N TRP A 637 -22.19 -31.04 -15.64
CA TRP A 637 -21.25 -29.94 -15.82
C TRP A 637 -21.83 -28.59 -15.39
N SER A 638 -23.06 -28.29 -15.80
CA SER A 638 -23.72 -27.03 -15.46
C SER A 638 -24.05 -26.95 -13.97
N GLU A 639 -24.44 -28.05 -13.34
CA GLU A 639 -24.60 -28.15 -11.88
C GLU A 639 -23.27 -27.90 -11.16
N ARG A 640 -22.15 -28.45 -11.67
CA ARG A 640 -20.81 -28.18 -11.13
C ARG A 640 -20.44 -26.70 -11.25
N MET A 641 -20.74 -26.07 -12.38
CA MET A 641 -20.53 -24.63 -12.58
C MET A 641 -21.43 -23.80 -11.65
N LEU A 642 -22.69 -24.18 -11.46
CA LEU A 642 -23.62 -23.56 -10.52
C LEU A 642 -23.17 -23.67 -9.06
N GLN A 643 -22.38 -24.68 -8.69
CA GLN A 643 -21.85 -24.78 -7.33
C GLN A 643 -20.72 -23.78 -7.04
N ARG A 644 -20.18 -23.10 -8.06
CA ARG A 644 -19.10 -22.14 -7.88
C ARG A 644 -19.60 -20.85 -7.22
N PRO A 645 -18.92 -20.33 -6.18
CA PRO A 645 -19.38 -19.13 -5.45
C PRO A 645 -19.57 -17.89 -6.34
N ALA A 646 -18.65 -17.64 -7.28
CA ALA A 646 -18.76 -16.52 -8.20
C ALA A 646 -19.98 -16.65 -9.12
N VAL A 647 -20.25 -17.85 -9.64
CA VAL A 647 -21.42 -18.13 -10.48
C VAL A 647 -22.72 -17.88 -9.72
N LYS A 648 -22.86 -18.41 -8.49
CA LYS A 648 -24.04 -18.17 -7.65
C LYS A 648 -24.28 -16.68 -7.43
N ALA A 649 -23.24 -15.98 -7.00
CA ALA A 649 -23.30 -14.56 -6.71
C ALA A 649 -23.73 -13.73 -7.93
N VAL A 650 -23.17 -14.02 -9.11
CA VAL A 650 -23.55 -13.32 -10.34
C VAL A 650 -24.99 -13.65 -10.72
N LEU A 651 -25.44 -14.90 -10.62
CA LEU A 651 -26.82 -15.26 -10.96
C LEU A 651 -27.85 -14.67 -9.99
N GLU A 652 -27.49 -14.46 -8.73
CA GLU A 652 -28.33 -13.77 -7.74
C GLU A 652 -28.39 -12.24 -7.94
N MET A 653 -27.29 -11.65 -8.42
CA MET A 653 -27.14 -10.21 -8.65
C MET A 653 -27.66 -9.77 -10.01
N ALA A 654 -27.32 -10.50 -11.08
CA ALA A 654 -27.48 -10.06 -12.46
C ALA A 654 -28.93 -9.70 -12.85
N PRO A 655 -29.97 -10.43 -12.43
CA PRO A 655 -31.37 -10.06 -12.71
C PRO A 655 -31.81 -8.75 -12.04
N LYS A 656 -31.08 -8.28 -11.03
CA LYS A 656 -31.39 -7.08 -10.24
C LYS A 656 -30.62 -5.83 -10.71
N ILE A 657 -29.70 -5.97 -11.66
CA ILE A 657 -28.87 -4.85 -12.14
C ILE A 657 -29.75 -3.78 -12.79
N GLY A 658 -29.68 -2.55 -12.28
CA GLY A 658 -30.43 -1.39 -12.79
C GLY A 658 -31.89 -1.30 -12.31
N HIS A 659 -32.30 -2.09 -11.30
CA HIS A 659 -33.62 -2.02 -10.66
C HIS A 659 -33.59 -1.35 -9.30
#